data_AF-A0A925S5X6-F1
#
_entry.id   AF-A0A925S5X6-F1
#
_cell.length_a   1.000
_cell.length_b   1.000
_cell.length_c   1.000
_cell.angle_alpha   90.00
_cell.angle_beta   90.00
_cell.angle_gamma   90.00
#
_symmetry.space_group_name_H-M   'P 1'
#
loop_
_entity.id
_entity.type
_entity.pdbx_description
1 polymer ?
#
loop_
_entity_poly.entity_id
_entity_poly.type
_entity_poly.pdbx_seq_one_letter_code
_entity_poly.pdbx_strand_id
1 'polypeptide(L)'
;MSSFGIIALTPVSFASDLEVKIEKRANTGSEQVNTHYAVAFAAKRAGETGVINLEMHDLSNLTVKAQVTNALTQLAQESGGRYGIKYGAGQNIDATVILKSVIQSAPSNNAADITVIISSPVAEISVTQVETAMKGAKALGCAVLLEATSRKEAVALAKLSPDGLVVKGSEAGGITAETTAYILLQETITAVDVPVWVQGGIGLYSSAACYAAGAAGLVLDSQLLLTRESSLPVELKQKIAAMDGTEITTISIDTNKKFRSFARQGHPIFDLDSKVAKVDSLADIAAYLPAPGKEISAKREDVLLVIGQDIALAKNLAEKYVSVAGILEGLKDSAIRLAALAGEQQALKPNSALAESHKTEYPIVQGAMTRVSDTAEFALSVAEGGGLPFLALSLMRGGESETLVSKTKELLKDKPWGVGILGFVPAELRNEQLAVINKYKPPFALIAGGRPDQAKSLEDTGIATYLHVPSPLLLQSFIEMGARRFIFEGRECGGHVGPRSSFVLWEQMIDILANVSLAKQEASKFHILMAGGIHDGMSAAMVAAMTAPLTERGMKVGVLVGTAYLFTKEAVEAGAIVDKFQEAAIACSETVLLETGPGHAIRCIDSPYKRIFDNRRVELTLLNKTKDEVREELELMNLCRLRIASKGVSRPNEKTATRESTIKEMSESGKNSGEKNRQLVEISKEEQWADGMYMIGQVASMHDKVLTIKELHQSVSEGSVEVLEKLPEFAHLTKNQQITAAAANASQRSKPRRDGWDNIAIVGMSCMFPKASDVHEYWHNILNKVDAIEEVPIEQWDWKNYYDQDPLARDKIISKWGGFLQAITFDPTKYGIPPSSLTSIDPMQLMLLEVTQRALEDAGYSNRSFGRKKTSVILANAGHGPVTALMSLRSMLGWKLAHL
;
A
#
# COMPACT_ATOMS: atom_id res chain seq x y z
N MET A 1 18.04 2.43 -19.21
CA MET A 1 17.95 2.81 -17.79
C MET A 1 17.43 1.57 -17.06
N SER A 2 18.26 0.88 -16.27
CA SER A 2 17.98 -0.49 -15.78
C SER A 2 17.88 -0.61 -14.26
N SER A 3 17.40 0.43 -13.57
CA SER A 3 17.20 0.37 -12.12
C SER A 3 15.80 0.87 -11.78
N PHE A 4 15.01 0.00 -11.16
CA PHE A 4 13.75 0.36 -10.53
C PHE A 4 13.99 1.51 -9.53
N GLY A 5 13.37 2.66 -9.75
CA GLY A 5 13.64 3.90 -9.01
C GLY A 5 12.47 4.34 -8.14
N ILE A 6 12.75 5.02 -7.03
CA ILE A 6 11.70 5.56 -6.15
C ILE A 6 11.79 7.09 -6.08
N ILE A 7 10.62 7.72 -6.14
CA ILE A 7 10.45 9.15 -5.97
C ILE A 7 9.73 9.38 -4.63
N ALA A 8 10.36 10.10 -3.72
CA ALA A 8 9.73 10.54 -2.47
C ALA A 8 9.30 12.01 -2.60
N LEU A 9 8.00 12.25 -2.54
CA LEU A 9 7.42 13.59 -2.56
C LEU A 9 7.37 14.17 -1.15
N THR A 10 7.72 15.44 -1.02
CA THR A 10 7.37 16.18 0.20
C THR A 10 5.84 16.32 0.26
N PRO A 11 5.21 16.11 1.41
CA PRO A 11 3.76 16.28 1.53
C PRO A 11 3.32 17.71 1.22
N VAL A 12 2.26 17.85 0.44
CA VAL A 12 1.72 19.17 0.05
C VAL A 12 1.22 19.95 1.25
N SER A 13 0.57 19.27 2.21
CA SER A 13 -0.11 19.94 3.31
C SER A 13 0.79 20.58 4.34
N PHE A 14 2.06 20.21 4.46
CA PHE A 14 2.81 20.47 5.70
C PHE A 14 3.92 21.52 5.57
N ALA A 15 3.89 22.30 4.49
CA ALA A 15 4.88 23.33 4.19
C ALA A 15 4.53 24.73 4.75
N SER A 16 3.51 24.88 5.61
CA SER A 16 2.98 26.20 6.01
C SER A 16 3.56 26.83 7.28
N ASP A 17 4.52 26.21 7.96
CA ASP A 17 5.23 26.81 9.10
C ASP A 17 6.25 27.86 8.61
N LEU A 18 5.69 29.02 8.25
CA LEU A 18 6.37 30.12 7.60
C LEU A 18 6.73 31.28 8.55
N GLU A 19 6.54 31.11 9.86
CA GLU A 19 7.08 32.01 10.90
C GLU A 19 7.71 31.20 12.04
N VAL A 20 8.94 30.72 11.85
CA VAL A 20 9.83 30.63 13.02
C VAL A 20 10.07 32.07 13.45
N LYS A 21 9.46 32.47 14.57
CA LYS A 21 9.81 33.69 15.29
C LYS A 21 11.33 33.80 15.30
N ILE A 22 11.83 34.86 14.67
CA ILE A 22 13.21 35.32 14.80
C ILE A 22 13.37 35.78 16.25
N GLU A 23 13.49 34.86 17.20
CA GLU A 23 14.14 35.17 18.46
C GLU A 23 15.63 35.25 18.15
N LYS A 24 16.10 36.49 18.00
CA LYS A 24 17.52 36.85 18.04
C LYS A 24 18.16 36.28 19.31
N ARG A 25 18.62 35.03 19.29
CA ARG A 25 19.75 34.63 20.10
C ARG A 25 21.00 34.89 19.29
N ALA A 26 21.73 35.92 19.71
CA ALA A 26 22.99 36.33 19.16
C ALA A 26 24.00 35.17 19.14
N ASN A 27 24.82 35.13 18.09
CA ASN A 27 26.04 34.34 17.93
C ASN A 27 25.88 32.81 17.95
N THR A 28 25.72 32.22 16.77
CA THR A 28 26.65 31.22 16.17
C THR A 28 26.13 30.89 14.77
N GLY A 29 27.02 30.84 13.77
CA GLY A 29 26.66 30.54 12.38
C GLY A 29 26.35 29.06 12.16
N SER A 30 25.22 28.59 12.68
CA SER A 30 24.69 27.25 12.37
C SER A 30 23.76 27.33 11.15
N GLU A 31 23.98 26.43 10.19
CA GLU A 31 23.09 26.20 9.05
C GLU A 31 21.65 25.98 9.55
N GLN A 32 20.71 26.82 9.12
CA GLN A 32 19.28 26.55 9.31
C GLN A 32 18.90 25.34 8.43
N VAL A 33 18.93 24.14 9.01
CA VAL A 33 18.45 22.92 8.37
C VAL A 33 16.96 23.07 8.11
N ASN A 34 16.56 23.07 6.83
CA ASN A 34 15.17 23.22 6.44
C ASN A 34 14.38 21.93 6.72
N THR A 35 13.82 21.82 7.91
CA THR A 35 13.10 20.63 8.40
C THR A 35 11.85 20.27 7.59
N HIS A 36 11.27 21.21 6.84
CA HIS A 36 10.04 21.03 6.08
C HIS A 36 10.17 20.12 4.85
N TYR A 37 11.37 20.07 4.27
CA TYR A 37 11.65 19.26 3.09
C TYR A 37 12.50 18.03 3.42
N ALA A 38 12.65 17.70 4.71
CA ALA A 38 13.52 16.64 5.20
C ALA A 38 13.29 15.27 4.53
N VAL A 39 12.06 14.98 4.09
CA VAL A 39 11.74 13.78 3.30
C VAL A 39 12.49 13.74 1.97
N ALA A 40 12.52 14.85 1.22
CA ALA A 40 13.25 14.92 -0.04
C ALA A 40 14.77 14.82 0.18
N PHE A 41 15.30 15.46 1.23
CA PHE A 41 16.71 15.32 1.60
C PHE A 41 17.07 13.88 1.95
N ALA A 42 16.25 13.21 2.75
CA ALA A 42 16.47 11.83 3.15
C ALA A 42 16.42 10.86 1.98
N ALA A 43 15.48 11.06 1.05
CA ALA A 43 15.39 10.25 -0.17
C ALA A 43 16.61 10.43 -1.07
N LYS A 44 17.06 11.68 -1.28
CA LYS A 44 18.28 11.97 -2.03
C LYS A 44 19.51 11.31 -1.38
N ARG A 45 19.70 11.47 -0.08
CA ARG A 45 20.80 10.81 0.65
C ARG A 45 20.74 9.28 0.59
N ALA A 46 19.55 8.71 0.46
CA ALA A 46 19.35 7.27 0.27
C ALA A 46 19.66 6.79 -1.16
N GLY A 47 20.06 7.67 -2.08
CA GLY A 47 20.35 7.33 -3.47
C GLY A 47 19.13 7.32 -4.39
N GLU A 48 17.96 7.73 -3.90
CA GLU A 48 16.70 7.79 -4.66
C GLU A 48 16.34 9.25 -5.01
N THR A 49 15.17 9.49 -5.63
CA THR A 49 14.79 10.83 -6.09
C THR A 49 13.98 11.58 -5.02
N GLY A 50 14.53 12.66 -4.45
CA GLY A 50 13.80 13.54 -3.53
C GLY A 50 13.12 14.72 -4.25
N VAL A 51 11.80 14.81 -4.24
CA VAL A 51 11.06 15.84 -4.98
C VAL A 51 10.23 16.71 -4.04
N ILE A 52 10.37 18.03 -4.16
CA ILE A 52 9.54 19.00 -3.44
C ILE A 52 8.21 19.13 -4.20
N ASN A 53 7.10 18.79 -3.54
CA ASN A 53 5.76 18.87 -4.15
C ASN A 53 5.14 20.26 -3.96
N LEU A 54 5.06 21.01 -5.07
CA LEU A 54 4.56 22.37 -5.16
C LEU A 54 3.16 22.45 -5.81
N GLU A 55 2.52 21.32 -6.06
CA GLU A 55 1.26 21.23 -6.83
C GLU A 55 0.16 22.19 -6.32
N MET A 56 0.07 22.42 -5.01
CA MET A 56 -0.92 23.31 -4.40
C MET A 56 -0.31 24.60 -3.81
N HIS A 57 0.95 24.91 -4.12
CA HIS A 57 1.61 26.12 -3.65
C HIS A 57 1.37 27.30 -4.60
N ASP A 58 1.20 28.51 -4.06
CA ASP A 58 1.22 29.72 -4.87
C ASP A 58 2.66 30.16 -5.13
N LEU A 59 3.19 29.79 -6.30
CA LEU A 59 4.55 30.15 -6.72
C LEU A 59 4.70 31.61 -7.14
N SER A 60 3.61 32.38 -7.26
CA SER A 60 3.70 33.83 -7.48
C SER A 60 4.14 34.57 -6.21
N ASN A 61 3.90 33.98 -5.03
CA ASN A 61 4.35 34.50 -3.75
C ASN A 61 5.88 34.48 -3.63
N LEU A 62 6.48 35.66 -3.47
CA LEU A 62 7.94 35.84 -3.42
C LEU A 62 8.60 35.08 -2.26
N THR A 63 7.94 34.97 -1.11
CA THR A 63 8.47 34.26 0.05
C THR A 63 8.55 32.77 -0.21
N VAL A 64 7.46 32.18 -0.72
CA VAL A 64 7.41 30.76 -1.10
C VAL A 64 8.46 30.46 -2.16
N LYS A 65 8.54 31.30 -3.20
CA LYS A 65 9.54 31.17 -4.28
C LYS A 65 10.97 31.18 -3.76
N ALA A 66 11.33 32.12 -2.87
CA ALA A 66 12.66 32.21 -2.30
C ALA A 66 13.02 30.99 -1.45
N GLN A 67 12.08 30.49 -0.63
CA GLN A 67 12.29 29.31 0.22
C GLN A 67 12.48 28.03 -0.59
N VAL A 68 11.64 27.81 -1.60
CA VAL A 68 11.77 26.66 -2.51
C VAL A 68 13.10 26.71 -3.25
N THR A 69 13.50 27.90 -3.73
CA THR A 69 14.81 28.09 -4.39
C THR A 69 15.97 27.75 -3.45
N ASN A 70 15.91 28.20 -2.20
CA ASN A 70 16.92 27.88 -1.19
C ASN A 70 16.98 26.39 -0.87
N ALA A 71 15.83 25.76 -0.64
CA ALA A 71 15.73 24.33 -0.35
C ALA A 71 16.26 23.48 -1.51
N LEU A 72 15.90 23.83 -2.75
CA LEU A 72 16.37 23.12 -3.93
C LEU A 72 17.87 23.33 -4.18
N THR A 73 18.40 24.51 -3.85
CA THR A 73 19.86 24.78 -3.88
C THR A 73 20.60 23.95 -2.83
N GLN A 74 20.06 23.82 -1.61
CA GLN A 74 20.62 22.94 -0.58
C GLN A 74 20.57 21.46 -1.01
N LEU A 75 19.44 21.00 -1.56
CA LEU A 75 19.33 19.65 -2.14
C LEU A 75 20.34 19.41 -3.26
N ALA A 76 20.69 20.44 -4.03
CA ALA A 76 21.72 20.35 -5.05
C ALA A 76 23.09 20.06 -4.45
N GLN A 77 23.40 20.59 -3.26
CA GLN A 77 24.70 20.44 -2.61
C GLN A 77 24.89 19.07 -1.92
N GLU A 78 23.79 18.37 -1.63
CA GLU A 78 23.84 17.03 -1.02
C GLU A 78 24.37 15.97 -1.99
N SER A 79 25.17 15.03 -1.49
CA SER A 79 25.56 13.82 -2.24
C SER A 79 24.42 12.80 -2.29
N GLY A 80 24.35 12.00 -3.35
CA GLY A 80 23.44 10.86 -3.44
C GLY A 80 22.64 10.84 -4.74
N GLY A 81 21.34 10.60 -4.62
CA GLY A 81 20.41 10.46 -5.74
C GLY A 81 19.99 11.78 -6.38
N ARG A 82 18.92 11.69 -7.16
CA ARG A 82 18.34 12.81 -7.91
C ARG A 82 17.46 13.67 -7.01
N TYR A 83 17.14 14.87 -7.48
CA TYR A 83 16.30 15.80 -6.73
C TYR A 83 15.42 16.61 -7.66
N GLY A 84 14.42 17.32 -7.17
CA GLY A 84 13.61 18.14 -8.06
C GLY A 84 12.34 18.71 -7.47
N ILE A 85 11.43 19.08 -8.36
CA ILE A 85 10.16 19.73 -8.03
C ILE A 85 9.00 19.11 -8.80
N LYS A 86 7.83 19.04 -8.16
CA LYS A 86 6.55 18.74 -8.79
C LYS A 86 5.69 20.00 -8.80
N TYR A 87 5.11 20.39 -9.94
CA TYR A 87 4.23 21.57 -10.03
C TYR A 87 3.14 21.39 -11.10
N GLY A 88 2.06 22.17 -10.99
CA GLY A 88 1.00 22.17 -12.01
C GLY A 88 1.39 22.98 -13.24
N ALA A 89 1.02 22.54 -14.45
CA ALA A 89 1.44 23.18 -15.71
C ALA A 89 1.13 24.69 -15.80
N GLY A 90 0.08 25.17 -15.11
CA GLY A 90 -0.25 26.59 -15.01
C GLY A 90 0.79 27.45 -14.27
N GLN A 91 1.67 26.85 -13.47
CA GLN A 91 2.71 27.52 -12.68
C GLN A 91 4.08 27.56 -13.38
N ASN A 92 4.13 27.20 -14.67
CA ASN A 92 5.38 26.97 -15.39
C ASN A 92 6.34 28.16 -15.41
N ILE A 93 5.81 29.39 -15.50
CA ILE A 93 6.65 30.60 -15.55
C ILE A 93 7.46 30.72 -14.26
N ASP A 94 6.81 30.65 -13.10
CA ASP A 94 7.46 30.76 -11.80
C ASP A 94 8.40 29.58 -11.52
N ALA A 95 7.98 28.36 -11.86
CA ALA A 95 8.82 27.17 -11.71
C ALA A 95 10.11 27.26 -12.56
N THR A 96 10.01 27.76 -13.79
CA THR A 96 11.17 27.96 -14.67
C THR A 96 12.16 28.97 -14.09
N VAL A 97 11.67 30.02 -13.42
CA VAL A 97 12.52 31.01 -12.74
C VAL A 97 13.31 30.36 -11.59
N ILE A 98 12.63 29.56 -10.77
CA ILE A 98 13.26 28.80 -9.67
C ILE A 98 14.37 27.89 -10.22
N LEU A 99 14.05 27.07 -11.23
CA LEU A 99 14.99 26.11 -11.83
C LEU A 99 16.22 26.81 -12.41
N LYS A 100 16.04 27.91 -13.15
CA LYS A 100 17.15 28.71 -13.68
C LYS A 100 18.05 29.24 -12.56
N SER A 101 17.47 29.75 -11.49
CA SER A 101 18.23 30.26 -10.35
C SER A 101 19.07 29.18 -9.67
N VAL A 102 18.54 27.97 -9.53
CA VAL A 102 19.23 26.83 -8.90
C VAL A 102 20.35 26.29 -9.79
N ILE A 103 20.12 26.17 -11.10
CA ILE A 103 21.15 25.73 -12.05
C ILE A 103 22.31 26.73 -12.10
N GLN A 104 22.02 28.03 -12.00
CA GLN A 104 23.04 29.09 -11.96
C GLN A 104 23.84 29.10 -10.65
N SER A 105 23.22 28.76 -9.51
CA SER A 105 23.87 28.78 -8.19
C SER A 105 24.71 27.54 -7.90
N ALA A 106 24.47 26.42 -8.59
CA ALA A 106 25.21 25.16 -8.43
C ALA A 106 25.76 24.63 -9.78
N PRO A 107 26.68 25.36 -10.44
CA PRO A 107 27.14 25.04 -11.81
C PRO A 107 27.97 23.74 -11.92
N SER A 108 28.45 23.19 -10.80
CA SER A 108 29.12 21.88 -10.76
C SER A 108 28.16 20.70 -10.91
N ASN A 109 26.85 20.92 -10.78
CA ASN A 109 25.84 19.87 -10.83
C ASN A 109 25.26 19.72 -12.22
N ASN A 110 24.99 18.47 -12.62
CA ASN A 110 24.38 18.20 -13.89
C ASN A 110 22.88 18.56 -13.83
N ALA A 111 22.40 19.43 -14.72
CA ALA A 111 20.98 19.76 -14.82
C ALA A 111 20.10 18.50 -15.03
N ALA A 112 20.67 17.44 -15.62
CA ALA A 112 20.00 16.15 -15.76
C ALA A 112 19.69 15.48 -14.41
N ASP A 113 20.34 15.85 -13.30
CA ASP A 113 20.04 15.32 -11.96
C ASP A 113 18.74 15.91 -11.38
N ILE A 114 18.20 16.96 -12.02
CA ILE A 114 16.94 17.59 -11.65
C ILE A 114 15.78 16.87 -12.34
N THR A 115 14.90 16.26 -11.56
CA THR A 115 13.65 15.64 -12.00
C THR A 115 12.48 16.61 -11.82
N VAL A 116 11.82 16.97 -12.91
CA VAL A 116 10.63 17.83 -12.91
C VAL A 116 9.40 16.98 -13.17
N ILE A 117 8.42 17.03 -12.27
CA ILE A 117 7.12 16.37 -12.45
C ILE A 117 6.08 17.44 -12.75
N ILE A 118 5.42 17.35 -13.89
CA ILE A 118 4.41 18.33 -14.32
C ILE A 118 3.03 17.67 -14.25
N SER A 119 2.16 18.19 -13.39
CA SER A 119 0.76 17.76 -13.32
C SER A 119 -0.17 18.69 -14.10
N SER A 120 -1.34 18.17 -14.47
CA SER A 120 -2.42 18.93 -15.10
C SER A 120 -3.61 19.00 -14.14
N PRO A 121 -3.54 19.87 -13.11
CA PRO A 121 -4.46 19.80 -11.98
C PRO A 121 -5.92 20.20 -12.33
N VAL A 122 -6.16 20.94 -13.41
CA VAL A 122 -7.51 21.40 -13.83
C VAL A 122 -7.84 20.85 -15.21
N ALA A 123 -9.12 20.52 -15.48
CA ALA A 123 -9.59 20.08 -16.80
C ALA A 123 -9.39 21.13 -17.91
N GLU A 124 -9.33 22.42 -17.55
CA GLU A 124 -9.04 23.53 -18.47
C GLU A 124 -7.59 23.55 -18.99
N ILE A 125 -6.69 22.84 -18.32
CA ILE A 125 -5.29 22.79 -18.75
C ILE A 125 -5.18 21.89 -19.97
N SER A 126 -5.01 22.53 -21.12
CA SER A 126 -4.81 21.82 -22.39
C SER A 126 -3.46 21.08 -22.41
N VAL A 127 -3.40 19.98 -23.18
CA VAL A 127 -2.15 19.26 -23.50
C VAL A 127 -1.07 20.23 -24.00
N THR A 128 -1.45 21.30 -24.68
CA THR A 128 -0.55 22.37 -25.16
C THR A 128 0.17 23.12 -24.04
N GLN A 129 -0.50 23.38 -22.91
CA GLN A 129 0.14 24.02 -21.76
C GLN A 129 1.13 23.08 -21.09
N VAL A 130 0.78 21.79 -20.94
CA VAL A 130 1.70 20.76 -20.44
C VAL A 130 2.91 20.62 -21.36
N GLU A 131 2.70 20.62 -22.69
CA GLU A 131 3.79 20.59 -23.68
C GLU A 131 4.70 21.82 -23.56
N THR A 132 4.14 23.00 -23.36
CA THR A 132 4.91 24.25 -23.18
C THR A 132 5.77 24.17 -21.92
N ALA A 133 5.20 23.67 -20.82
CA ALA A 133 5.93 23.50 -19.56
C ALA A 133 7.05 22.46 -19.69
N MET A 134 6.77 21.33 -20.34
CA MET A 134 7.74 20.28 -20.62
C MET A 134 8.91 20.81 -21.47
N LYS A 135 8.62 21.53 -22.57
CA LYS A 135 9.66 22.14 -23.43
C LYS A 135 10.51 23.12 -22.65
N GLY A 136 9.90 23.92 -21.76
CA GLY A 136 10.61 24.85 -20.88
C GLY A 136 11.59 24.15 -19.95
N ALA A 137 11.15 23.10 -19.25
CA ALA A 137 12.02 22.31 -18.36
C ALA A 137 13.11 21.53 -19.12
N LYS A 138 12.78 20.93 -20.26
CA LYS A 138 13.77 20.23 -21.12
C LYS A 138 14.82 21.17 -21.70
N ALA A 139 14.47 22.41 -22.02
CA ALA A 139 15.42 23.42 -22.48
C ALA A 139 16.47 23.80 -21.41
N LEU A 140 16.19 23.54 -20.14
CA LEU A 140 17.13 23.70 -19.03
C LEU A 140 17.98 22.45 -18.77
N GLY A 141 17.75 21.35 -19.50
CA GLY A 141 18.45 20.08 -19.32
C GLY A 141 17.89 19.17 -18.22
N CYS A 142 16.74 19.52 -17.62
CA CYS A 142 16.09 18.70 -16.61
C CYS A 142 15.45 17.44 -17.22
N ALA A 143 15.36 16.37 -16.45
CA ALA A 143 14.50 15.24 -16.81
C ALA A 143 13.05 15.53 -16.42
N VAL A 144 12.11 15.24 -17.32
CA VAL A 144 10.71 15.62 -17.18
C VAL A 144 9.81 14.39 -17.19
N LEU A 145 9.07 14.22 -16.09
CA LEU A 145 7.98 13.27 -15.97
C LEU A 145 6.64 14.01 -16.05
N LEU A 146 5.66 13.44 -16.75
CA LEU A 146 4.31 14.01 -16.84
C LEU A 146 3.33 13.16 -16.04
N GLU A 147 2.49 13.78 -15.22
CA GLU A 147 1.48 13.09 -14.42
C GLU A 147 0.18 12.88 -15.20
N ALA A 148 -0.34 11.66 -15.17
CA ALA A 148 -1.60 11.27 -15.79
C ALA A 148 -2.56 10.64 -14.76
N THR A 149 -3.84 10.98 -14.87
CA THR A 149 -4.93 10.47 -14.01
C THR A 149 -5.95 9.63 -14.78
N SER A 150 -5.66 9.27 -16.04
CA SER A 150 -6.43 8.33 -16.83
C SER A 150 -5.59 7.74 -17.97
N ARG A 151 -6.01 6.60 -18.52
CA ARG A 151 -5.41 6.01 -19.73
C ARG A 151 -5.36 6.99 -20.90
N LYS A 152 -6.45 7.74 -21.12
CA LYS A 152 -6.56 8.72 -22.21
C LYS A 152 -5.52 9.84 -22.07
N GLU A 153 -5.36 10.37 -20.86
CA GLU A 153 -4.32 11.36 -20.56
C GLU A 153 -2.92 10.75 -20.76
N ALA A 154 -2.67 9.55 -20.24
CA ALA A 154 -1.36 8.89 -20.35
C ALA A 154 -0.92 8.71 -21.82
N VAL A 155 -1.82 8.21 -22.69
CA VAL A 155 -1.54 8.06 -24.13
C VAL A 155 -1.31 9.40 -24.81
N ALA A 156 -2.07 10.45 -24.45
CA ALA A 156 -1.89 11.79 -25.02
C ALA A 156 -0.54 12.40 -24.60
N LEU A 157 -0.17 12.26 -23.33
CA LEU A 157 1.07 12.80 -22.77
C LEU A 157 2.31 12.03 -23.25
N ALA A 158 2.22 10.72 -23.44
CA ALA A 158 3.31 9.90 -23.99
C ALA A 158 3.75 10.40 -25.38
N LYS A 159 2.82 10.88 -26.22
CA LYS A 159 3.12 11.42 -27.55
C LYS A 159 3.99 12.67 -27.52
N LEU A 160 4.02 13.38 -26.39
CA LEU A 160 4.90 14.53 -26.20
C LEU A 160 6.36 14.12 -25.98
N SER A 161 6.65 12.81 -25.87
CA SER A 161 7.98 12.25 -25.62
C SER A 161 8.63 12.77 -24.32
N PRO A 162 7.95 12.65 -23.15
CA PRO A 162 8.57 12.91 -21.86
C PRO A 162 9.64 11.85 -21.54
N ASP A 163 10.43 12.06 -20.49
CA ASP A 163 11.39 11.06 -20.02
C ASP A 163 10.71 9.91 -19.27
N GLY A 164 9.45 10.12 -18.88
CA GLY A 164 8.55 9.11 -18.33
C GLY A 164 7.19 9.69 -17.93
N LEU A 165 6.31 8.83 -17.43
CA LEU A 165 5.00 9.19 -16.89
C LEU A 165 4.89 8.84 -15.41
N VAL A 166 4.12 9.63 -14.66
CA VAL A 166 3.62 9.26 -13.34
C VAL A 166 2.13 8.99 -13.47
N VAL A 167 1.69 7.76 -13.22
CA VAL A 167 0.26 7.44 -13.16
C VAL A 167 -0.22 7.50 -11.71
N LYS A 168 -1.23 8.33 -11.45
CA LYS A 168 -1.70 8.61 -10.09
C LYS A 168 -3.10 8.07 -9.87
N GLY A 169 -3.18 6.95 -9.15
CA GLY A 169 -4.43 6.25 -8.85
C GLY A 169 -5.31 6.99 -7.83
N SER A 170 -6.55 6.50 -7.71
CA SER A 170 -7.57 7.02 -6.79
C SER A 170 -7.17 7.01 -5.30
N GLU A 171 -6.14 6.26 -4.94
CA GLU A 171 -5.64 6.09 -3.58
C GLU A 171 -4.77 7.26 -3.10
N ALA A 172 -4.13 8.00 -4.00
CA ALA A 172 -3.15 9.02 -3.65
C ALA A 172 -3.80 10.29 -3.04
N GLY A 173 -3.00 11.18 -2.44
CA GLY A 173 -3.49 12.46 -1.93
C GLY A 173 -3.66 13.53 -3.02
N GLY A 174 -4.61 14.44 -2.85
CA GLY A 174 -4.84 15.57 -3.76
C GLY A 174 -5.62 15.16 -5.01
N ILE A 175 -5.25 15.67 -6.17
CA ILE A 175 -5.96 15.38 -7.42
C ILE A 175 -5.64 13.96 -7.87
N THR A 176 -6.65 13.17 -8.17
CA THR A 176 -6.53 11.72 -8.40
C THR A 176 -7.36 11.24 -9.58
N ALA A 177 -7.00 10.06 -10.08
CA ALA A 177 -7.82 9.29 -11.01
C ALA A 177 -9.12 8.78 -10.37
N GLU A 178 -10.12 8.48 -11.20
CA GLU A 178 -11.27 7.63 -10.82
C GLU A 178 -10.85 6.16 -10.66
N THR A 179 -9.89 5.72 -11.46
CA THR A 179 -9.36 4.36 -11.46
C THR A 179 -8.35 4.14 -10.34
N THR A 180 -8.36 2.93 -9.76
CA THR A 180 -7.36 2.55 -8.77
C THR A 180 -5.97 2.46 -9.42
N ALA A 181 -4.92 2.66 -8.63
CA ALA A 181 -3.54 2.53 -9.11
C ALA A 181 -3.28 1.14 -9.72
N TYR A 182 -3.89 0.11 -9.15
CA TYR A 182 -3.84 -1.26 -9.66
C TYR A 182 -4.36 -1.37 -11.10
N ILE A 183 -5.51 -0.77 -11.42
CA ILE A 183 -6.10 -0.79 -12.76
C ILE A 183 -5.37 0.17 -13.71
N LEU A 184 -5.14 1.41 -13.28
CA LEU A 184 -4.55 2.45 -14.12
C LEU A 184 -3.14 2.07 -14.60
N LEU A 185 -2.38 1.34 -13.78
CA LEU A 185 -1.08 0.81 -14.17
C LEU A 185 -1.19 -0.19 -15.33
N GLN A 186 -2.13 -1.14 -15.23
CA GLN A 186 -2.38 -2.14 -16.26
C GLN A 186 -2.79 -1.48 -17.58
N GLU A 187 -3.71 -0.53 -17.50
CA GLU A 187 -4.19 0.25 -18.65
C GLU A 187 -3.08 1.04 -19.34
N THR A 188 -2.11 1.53 -18.57
CA THR A 188 -1.09 2.44 -19.08
C THR A 188 0.10 1.68 -19.66
N ILE A 189 0.64 0.68 -18.96
CA ILE A 189 1.81 -0.09 -19.43
C ILE A 189 1.54 -0.77 -20.76
N THR A 190 0.31 -1.22 -21.00
CA THR A 190 -0.09 -1.83 -22.27
C THR A 190 -0.33 -0.83 -23.40
N ALA A 191 -0.38 0.47 -23.09
CA ALA A 191 -0.77 1.53 -24.02
C ALA A 191 0.36 2.51 -24.39
N VAL A 192 1.50 2.49 -23.69
CA VAL A 192 2.60 3.45 -23.90
C VAL A 192 3.97 2.77 -23.82
N ASP A 193 4.95 3.28 -24.58
CA ASP A 193 6.33 2.76 -24.60
C ASP A 193 7.30 3.56 -23.68
N VAL A 194 6.80 4.60 -23.02
CA VAL A 194 7.60 5.43 -22.11
C VAL A 194 7.63 4.83 -20.70
N PRO A 195 8.71 4.98 -19.93
CA PRO A 195 8.80 4.43 -18.58
C PRO A 195 7.71 5.01 -17.65
N VAL A 196 7.05 4.15 -16.86
CA VAL A 196 5.91 4.52 -16.01
C VAL A 196 6.25 4.37 -14.51
N TRP A 197 6.03 5.43 -13.74
CA TRP A 197 6.04 5.44 -12.29
C TRP A 197 4.61 5.43 -11.75
N VAL A 198 4.40 4.79 -10.60
CA VAL A 198 3.05 4.62 -10.02
C VAL A 198 2.94 5.32 -8.68
N GLN A 199 1.85 6.08 -8.50
CA GLN A 199 1.49 6.73 -7.24
C GLN A 199 0.11 6.25 -6.77
N GLY A 200 0.02 5.88 -5.50
CA GLY A 200 -1.23 5.47 -4.82
C GLY A 200 -1.22 4.01 -4.38
N GLY A 201 -1.48 3.76 -3.10
CA GLY A 201 -1.60 2.40 -2.56
C GLY A 201 -0.27 1.64 -2.44
N ILE A 202 0.86 2.33 -2.53
CA ILE A 202 2.18 1.71 -2.56
C ILE A 202 2.66 1.32 -1.16
N GLY A 203 2.98 0.03 -0.98
CA GLY A 203 3.53 -0.59 0.22
C GLY A 203 4.54 -1.68 -0.16
N LEU A 204 4.95 -2.50 0.82
CA LEU A 204 5.94 -3.56 0.62
C LEU A 204 5.49 -4.59 -0.41
N TYR A 205 4.26 -5.08 -0.34
CA TYR A 205 3.79 -6.12 -1.23
C TYR A 205 3.35 -5.52 -2.57
N SER A 206 2.61 -4.40 -2.56
CA SER A 206 2.17 -3.76 -3.81
C SER A 206 3.33 -3.21 -4.65
N SER A 207 4.48 -2.89 -4.05
CA SER A 207 5.71 -2.58 -4.81
C SER A 207 6.14 -3.72 -5.74
N ALA A 208 5.95 -4.98 -5.32
CA ALA A 208 6.25 -6.16 -6.12
C ALA A 208 5.23 -6.37 -7.24
N ALA A 209 3.95 -6.04 -7.00
CA ALA A 209 2.95 -5.98 -8.06
C ALA A 209 3.35 -4.95 -9.13
N CYS A 210 3.68 -3.73 -8.74
CA CYS A 210 4.08 -2.69 -9.68
C CYS A 210 5.32 -3.10 -10.49
N TYR A 211 6.32 -3.72 -9.84
CA TYR A 211 7.49 -4.24 -10.54
C TYR A 211 7.15 -5.36 -11.53
N ALA A 212 6.34 -6.34 -11.10
CA ALA A 212 5.91 -7.45 -11.96
C ALA A 212 5.08 -6.98 -13.17
N ALA A 213 4.31 -5.90 -13.03
CA ALA A 213 3.59 -5.28 -14.14
C ALA A 213 4.52 -4.58 -15.15
N GLY A 214 5.77 -4.25 -14.77
CA GLY A 214 6.73 -3.53 -15.60
C GLY A 214 6.87 -2.04 -15.30
N ALA A 215 6.43 -1.58 -14.12
CA ALA A 215 6.67 -0.19 -13.71
C ALA A 215 8.17 0.11 -13.61
N ALA A 216 8.57 1.28 -14.09
CA ALA A 216 9.93 1.79 -13.97
C ALA A 216 10.26 2.25 -12.54
N GLY A 217 9.24 2.54 -11.75
CA GLY A 217 9.42 2.97 -10.37
C GLY A 217 8.14 3.33 -9.62
N LEU A 218 8.34 3.86 -8.42
CA LEU A 218 7.27 4.17 -7.46
C LEU A 218 7.32 5.63 -7.04
N VAL A 219 6.18 6.19 -6.66
CA VAL A 219 6.05 7.52 -6.08
C VAL A 219 5.37 7.41 -4.72
N LEU A 220 5.98 7.98 -3.68
CA LEU A 220 5.52 7.93 -2.29
C LEU A 220 5.27 9.34 -1.76
N ASP A 221 4.25 9.48 -0.90
CA ASP A 221 3.97 10.70 -0.15
C ASP A 221 3.50 10.40 1.28
N SER A 222 2.22 10.05 1.43
CA SER A 222 1.47 9.87 2.68
C SER A 222 2.10 8.78 3.56
N GLN A 223 2.68 7.76 2.92
CA GLN A 223 3.40 6.65 3.57
C GLN A 223 4.58 7.12 4.43
N LEU A 224 5.17 8.26 4.10
CA LEU A 224 6.40 8.76 4.72
C LEU A 224 6.11 9.66 5.93
N LEU A 225 4.83 9.99 6.20
CA LEU A 225 4.43 10.98 7.19
C LEU A 225 4.72 10.59 8.65
N LEU A 226 4.90 9.31 8.95
CA LEU A 226 5.21 8.82 10.29
C LEU A 226 6.69 8.51 10.50
N THR A 227 7.54 8.77 9.51
CA THR A 227 8.99 8.59 9.62
C THR A 227 9.63 9.59 10.60
N ARG A 228 10.86 9.28 11.02
CA ARG A 228 11.69 10.17 11.85
C ARG A 228 11.89 11.54 11.21
N GLU A 229 12.08 11.58 9.89
CA GLU A 229 12.34 12.82 9.15
C GLU A 229 11.10 13.69 8.95
N SER A 230 9.90 13.14 9.18
CA SER A 230 8.66 13.92 9.12
C SER A 230 8.62 14.99 10.21
N SER A 231 8.39 16.24 9.80
CA SER A 231 8.26 17.40 10.68
C SER A 231 6.88 17.53 11.36
N LEU A 232 5.99 16.54 11.18
CA LEU A 232 4.65 16.62 11.74
C LEU A 232 4.64 16.71 13.28
N PRO A 233 3.75 17.53 13.87
CA PRO A 233 3.52 17.54 15.31
C PRO A 233 3.16 16.15 15.83
N VAL A 234 3.58 15.84 17.06
CA VAL A 234 3.40 14.52 17.69
C VAL A 234 1.92 14.14 17.76
N GLU A 235 1.04 15.09 18.08
CA GLU A 235 -0.41 14.85 18.18
C GLU A 235 -1.01 14.46 16.82
N LEU A 236 -0.51 15.05 15.73
CA LEU A 236 -0.96 14.71 14.39
C LEU A 236 -0.41 13.36 13.94
N LYS A 237 0.86 13.04 14.27
CA LYS A 237 1.43 11.70 14.05
C LYS A 237 0.63 10.62 14.77
N GLN A 238 0.22 10.85 16.02
CA GLN A 238 -0.62 9.91 16.78
C GLN A 238 -1.97 9.68 16.12
N LYS A 239 -2.61 10.74 15.62
CA LYS A 239 -3.90 10.64 14.91
C LYS A 239 -3.76 9.90 13.59
N ILE A 240 -2.74 10.22 12.80
CA ILE A 240 -2.44 9.54 11.54
C ILE A 240 -2.15 8.06 11.77
N ALA A 241 -1.42 7.71 12.83
CA ALA A 241 -1.13 6.32 13.18
C ALA A 241 -2.38 5.50 13.54
N ALA A 242 -3.52 6.14 13.84
CA ALA A 242 -4.79 5.47 14.09
C ALA A 242 -5.65 5.32 12.83
N MET A 243 -5.27 5.92 11.69
CA MET A 243 -6.06 5.88 10.47
C MET A 243 -5.92 4.55 9.74
N ASP A 244 -7.04 4.06 9.19
CA ASP A 244 -7.09 2.83 8.39
C ASP A 244 -7.40 3.06 6.90
N GLY A 245 -7.46 4.34 6.50
CA GLY A 245 -7.68 4.83 5.15
C GLY A 245 -9.16 5.08 4.80
N THR A 246 -10.10 4.68 5.65
CA THR A 246 -11.54 4.93 5.44
C THR A 246 -11.99 6.32 5.84
N GLU A 247 -11.16 7.04 6.61
CA GLU A 247 -11.38 8.41 7.04
C GLU A 247 -11.14 9.43 5.91
N ILE A 248 -10.52 8.98 4.81
CA ILE A 248 -10.12 9.83 3.69
C ILE A 248 -11.31 10.05 2.76
N THR A 249 -11.66 11.31 2.57
CA THR A 249 -12.81 11.74 1.78
C THR A 249 -12.39 12.09 0.36
N THR A 250 -13.36 12.07 -0.55
CA THR A 250 -13.16 12.42 -1.95
C THR A 250 -14.17 13.48 -2.34
N ILE A 251 -13.68 14.57 -2.92
CA ILE A 251 -14.47 15.72 -3.35
C ILE A 251 -14.37 15.78 -4.87
N SER A 252 -15.50 15.97 -5.56
CA SER A 252 -15.49 16.14 -7.02
C SER A 252 -15.18 17.60 -7.36
N ILE A 253 -14.12 17.89 -8.13
CA ILE A 253 -13.76 19.27 -8.56
C ILE A 253 -14.34 19.61 -9.93
N ASP A 254 -14.60 18.61 -10.76
CA ASP A 254 -15.26 18.74 -12.07
C ASP A 254 -15.82 17.36 -12.44
N THR A 255 -16.52 17.25 -13.57
CA THR A 255 -17.01 16.01 -14.19
C THR A 255 -15.99 14.88 -14.25
N ASN A 256 -14.68 15.18 -14.34
CA ASN A 256 -13.65 14.16 -14.61
C ASN A 256 -12.53 14.06 -13.56
N LYS A 257 -12.46 14.93 -12.54
CA LYS A 257 -11.35 14.92 -11.56
C LYS A 257 -11.84 14.92 -10.11
N LYS A 258 -11.15 14.12 -9.31
CA LYS A 258 -11.41 13.93 -7.89
C LYS A 258 -10.28 14.48 -7.04
N PHE A 259 -10.63 15.04 -5.89
CA PHE A 259 -9.70 15.51 -4.88
C PHE A 259 -9.81 14.67 -3.62
N ARG A 260 -8.73 14.01 -3.23
CA ARG A 260 -8.66 13.17 -2.05
C ARG A 260 -7.95 13.91 -0.91
N SER A 261 -8.61 13.99 0.23
CA SER A 261 -8.05 14.63 1.42
C SER A 261 -8.70 14.09 2.69
N PHE A 262 -8.11 14.39 3.84
CA PHE A 262 -8.74 14.20 5.14
C PHE A 262 -9.32 15.53 5.62
N ALA A 263 -10.59 15.47 6.04
CA ALA A 263 -11.32 16.55 6.70
C ALA A 263 -11.94 16.02 8.00
N ARG A 264 -11.91 16.82 9.07
CA ARG A 264 -12.56 16.44 10.34
C ARG A 264 -14.08 16.51 10.21
N GLN A 265 -14.81 15.59 10.84
CA GLN A 265 -16.27 15.63 10.88
C GLN A 265 -16.78 17.02 11.32
N GLY A 266 -17.72 17.59 10.56
CA GLY A 266 -18.22 18.96 10.75
C GLY A 266 -17.48 20.04 9.96
N HIS A 267 -16.44 19.68 9.19
CA HIS A 267 -15.73 20.60 8.31
C HIS A 267 -16.66 21.18 7.21
N PRO A 268 -16.61 22.49 6.89
CA PRO A 268 -17.48 23.12 5.88
C PRO A 268 -17.43 22.50 4.48
N ILE A 269 -16.35 21.79 4.16
CA ILE A 269 -16.20 21.04 2.90
C ILE A 269 -17.31 19.98 2.71
N PHE A 270 -17.85 19.43 3.80
CA PHE A 270 -18.98 18.49 3.73
C PHE A 270 -20.30 19.19 3.38
N ASP A 271 -20.42 20.48 3.66
CA ASP A 271 -21.57 21.29 3.22
C ASP A 271 -21.46 21.65 1.74
N LEU A 272 -20.25 21.76 1.20
CA LEU A 272 -20.00 21.97 -0.23
C LEU A 272 -20.34 20.72 -1.05
N ASP A 273 -19.98 19.53 -0.55
CA ASP A 273 -20.29 18.25 -1.21
C ASP A 273 -21.78 17.84 -1.11
N SER A 274 -22.49 18.33 -0.09
CA SER A 274 -23.93 18.03 0.13
C SER A 274 -24.90 19.06 -0.45
N LYS A 275 -24.42 20.25 -0.81
CA LYS A 275 -25.24 21.25 -1.52
C LYS A 275 -25.13 21.00 -3.01
N VAL A 276 -26.18 21.32 -3.75
CA VAL A 276 -26.25 21.32 -5.22
C VAL A 276 -25.15 22.20 -5.89
N ALA A 277 -24.33 22.91 -5.09
CA ALA A 277 -23.17 23.65 -5.54
C ALA A 277 -22.03 22.66 -5.85
N LYS A 278 -21.76 22.45 -7.14
CA LYS A 278 -20.51 21.80 -7.57
C LYS A 278 -19.35 22.67 -7.10
N VAL A 279 -18.30 22.03 -6.57
CA VAL A 279 -16.98 22.65 -6.61
C VAL A 279 -16.65 22.73 -8.09
N ASP A 280 -16.56 23.93 -8.64
CA ASP A 280 -16.37 24.16 -10.07
C ASP A 280 -14.87 24.31 -10.40
N SER A 281 -14.03 24.57 -9.39
CA SER A 281 -12.59 24.73 -9.58
C SER A 281 -11.76 24.38 -8.34
N LEU A 282 -10.46 24.15 -8.55
CA LEU A 282 -9.49 24.04 -7.44
C LEU A 282 -9.43 25.28 -6.55
N ALA A 283 -9.82 26.46 -7.07
CA ALA A 283 -9.84 27.69 -6.29
C ALA A 283 -10.85 27.63 -5.13
N ASP A 284 -11.93 26.85 -5.28
CA ASP A 284 -12.94 26.66 -4.23
C ASP A 284 -12.40 25.85 -3.05
N ILE A 285 -11.43 24.96 -3.31
CA ILE A 285 -10.76 24.16 -2.27
C ILE A 285 -9.56 24.92 -1.68
N ALA A 286 -8.95 25.84 -2.45
CA ALA A 286 -7.75 26.58 -2.05
C ALA A 286 -7.91 27.34 -0.72
N ALA A 287 -9.11 27.82 -0.39
CA ALA A 287 -9.41 28.50 0.87
C ALA A 287 -9.21 27.61 2.12
N TYR A 288 -9.37 26.29 1.96
CA TYR A 288 -9.24 25.30 3.04
C TYR A 288 -7.88 24.61 3.07
N LEU A 289 -7.02 24.89 2.09
CA LEU A 289 -5.66 24.38 2.08
C LEU A 289 -4.79 25.14 3.10
N PRO A 290 -3.74 24.49 3.62
CA PRO A 290 -2.77 25.13 4.50
C PRO A 290 -2.12 26.33 3.77
N ALA A 291 -2.41 27.55 4.22
CA ALA A 291 -1.79 28.77 3.67
C ALA A 291 -0.49 29.12 4.43
N PRO A 292 0.49 29.77 3.78
CA PRO A 292 1.68 30.33 4.44
C PRO A 292 1.35 31.03 5.77
N GLY A 293 1.93 30.57 6.88
CA GLY A 293 1.75 31.17 8.22
C GLY A 293 0.55 30.64 9.02
N LYS A 294 -0.24 29.69 8.48
CA LYS A 294 -1.24 28.95 9.26
C LYS A 294 -0.62 27.68 9.83
N GLU A 295 -0.50 27.62 11.16
CA GLU A 295 -0.01 26.45 11.89
C GLU A 295 -0.92 25.24 11.66
N ILE A 296 -0.32 24.09 11.33
CA ILE A 296 -1.04 22.82 11.18
C ILE A 296 -0.99 22.10 12.52
N SER A 297 -2.09 22.16 13.25
CA SER A 297 -2.20 21.46 14.54
C SER A 297 -3.40 20.53 14.54
N ALA A 298 -3.35 19.50 15.39
CA ALA A 298 -4.46 18.59 15.61
C ALA A 298 -5.75 19.30 16.11
N LYS A 299 -5.64 20.56 16.55
CA LYS A 299 -6.73 21.38 17.09
C LYS A 299 -7.44 22.25 16.05
N ARG A 300 -6.87 22.44 14.85
CA ARG A 300 -7.49 23.23 13.78
C ARG A 300 -8.52 22.39 13.04
N GLU A 301 -9.76 22.85 13.02
CA GLU A 301 -10.91 22.14 12.45
C GLU A 301 -11.27 22.60 11.04
N ASP A 302 -10.57 23.60 10.51
CA ASP A 302 -10.84 24.32 9.25
C ASP A 302 -9.82 24.06 8.13
N VAL A 303 -8.86 23.14 8.34
CA VAL A 303 -7.75 22.86 7.41
C VAL A 303 -7.84 21.45 6.86
N LEU A 304 -7.72 21.32 5.54
CA LEU A 304 -7.64 20.03 4.84
C LEU A 304 -6.23 19.46 4.85
N LEU A 305 -6.11 18.16 5.13
CA LEU A 305 -4.88 17.42 4.95
C LEU A 305 -4.93 16.66 3.62
N VAL A 306 -4.06 17.03 2.69
CA VAL A 306 -3.89 16.43 1.37
C VAL A 306 -3.10 15.13 1.53
N ILE A 307 -3.82 14.09 1.94
CA ILE A 307 -3.31 12.73 2.16
C ILE A 307 -4.22 11.71 1.47
N GLY A 308 -3.62 10.62 1.01
CA GLY A 308 -4.29 9.53 0.33
C GLY A 308 -4.84 8.45 1.26
N GLN A 309 -5.61 7.51 0.70
CA GLN A 309 -6.04 6.28 1.39
C GLN A 309 -4.85 5.41 1.80
N ASP A 310 -3.73 5.54 1.09
CA ASP A 310 -2.46 4.88 1.39
C ASP A 310 -1.77 5.39 2.66
N ILE A 311 -2.32 6.41 3.34
CA ILE A 311 -1.94 6.75 4.72
C ILE A 311 -2.05 5.55 5.67
N ALA A 312 -2.96 4.62 5.38
CA ALA A 312 -3.17 3.39 6.14
C ALA A 312 -1.92 2.50 6.23
N LEU A 313 -0.94 2.72 5.36
CA LEU A 313 0.32 1.96 5.29
C LEU A 313 1.45 2.62 6.08
N ALA A 314 1.31 3.91 6.42
CA ALA A 314 2.39 4.72 7.01
C ALA A 314 2.86 4.16 8.36
N LYS A 315 1.93 3.68 9.20
CA LYS A 315 2.26 3.17 10.54
C LYS A 315 3.19 1.97 10.47
N ASN A 316 2.77 0.90 9.77
CA ASN A 316 3.53 -0.34 9.73
C ASN A 316 4.90 -0.13 9.05
N LEU A 317 4.96 0.72 8.01
CA LEU A 317 6.21 1.08 7.36
C LEU A 317 7.15 1.84 8.31
N ALA A 318 6.64 2.84 9.03
CA ALA A 318 7.42 3.63 9.98
C ALA A 318 7.87 2.80 11.19
N GLU A 319 7.02 1.93 11.74
CA GLU A 319 7.41 1.04 12.84
C GLU A 319 8.50 0.04 12.41
N LYS A 320 8.44 -0.45 11.18
CA LYS A 320 9.40 -1.43 10.65
C LYS A 320 10.75 -0.82 10.24
N TYR A 321 10.75 0.37 9.65
CA TYR A 321 11.95 0.96 9.04
C TYR A 321 12.40 2.28 9.66
N VAL A 322 11.55 2.94 10.45
CA VAL A 322 11.78 4.19 11.21
C VAL A 322 12.05 5.44 10.35
N SER A 323 12.88 5.33 9.33
CA SER A 323 13.35 6.41 8.48
C SER A 323 12.83 6.31 7.06
N VAL A 324 12.79 7.44 6.35
CA VAL A 324 12.52 7.49 4.91
C VAL A 324 13.46 6.55 4.16
N ALA A 325 14.77 6.65 4.38
CA ALA A 325 15.77 5.82 3.71
C ALA A 325 15.52 4.31 3.90
N GLY A 326 15.17 3.89 5.13
CA GLY A 326 14.84 2.49 5.41
C GLY A 326 13.59 2.01 4.67
N ILE A 327 12.55 2.85 4.55
CA ILE A 327 11.35 2.52 3.77
C ILE A 327 11.70 2.37 2.29
N LEU A 328 12.46 3.31 1.70
CA LEU A 328 12.82 3.26 0.27
C LEU A 328 13.62 2.01 -0.05
N GLU A 329 14.64 1.69 0.76
CA GLU A 329 15.44 0.47 0.62
C GLU A 329 14.56 -0.78 0.76
N GLY A 330 13.68 -0.82 1.77
CA GLY A 330 12.78 -1.94 2.03
C GLY A 330 11.78 -2.19 0.89
N LEU A 331 11.23 -1.13 0.30
CA LEU A 331 10.33 -1.23 -0.86
C LEU A 331 11.06 -1.75 -2.10
N LYS A 332 12.28 -1.25 -2.36
CA LYS A 332 13.08 -1.69 -3.52
C LYS A 332 13.49 -3.16 -3.41
N ASP A 333 13.95 -3.59 -2.23
CA ASP A 333 14.26 -5.00 -1.97
C ASP A 333 12.99 -5.86 -2.12
N SER A 334 11.87 -5.43 -1.52
CA SER A 334 10.61 -6.16 -1.58
C SER A 334 10.11 -6.33 -3.00
N ALA A 335 10.12 -5.25 -3.80
CA ALA A 335 9.65 -5.26 -5.18
C ALA A 335 10.36 -6.33 -6.02
N ILE A 336 11.69 -6.35 -5.96
CA ILE A 336 12.52 -7.24 -6.75
C ILE A 336 12.47 -8.67 -6.18
N ARG A 337 12.64 -8.83 -4.86
CA ARG A 337 12.73 -10.13 -4.20
C ARG A 337 11.42 -10.91 -4.28
N LEU A 338 10.28 -10.25 -4.03
CA LEU A 338 8.98 -10.93 -4.03
C LEU A 338 8.51 -11.28 -5.44
N ALA A 339 8.80 -10.43 -6.44
CA ALA A 339 8.51 -10.76 -7.83
C ALA A 339 9.34 -11.96 -8.32
N ALA A 340 10.63 -12.01 -7.97
CA ALA A 340 11.47 -13.18 -8.25
C ALA A 340 10.95 -14.45 -7.55
N LEU A 341 10.58 -14.33 -6.27
CA LEU A 341 10.01 -15.44 -5.49
C LEU A 341 8.68 -15.94 -6.09
N ALA A 342 7.83 -15.04 -6.59
CA ALA A 342 6.60 -15.42 -7.29
C ALA A 342 6.88 -16.19 -8.58
N GLY A 343 7.91 -15.81 -9.32
CA GLY A 343 8.37 -16.54 -10.51
C GLY A 343 8.86 -17.96 -10.20
N GLU A 344 9.48 -18.18 -9.03
CA GLU A 344 9.87 -19.52 -8.58
C GLU A 344 8.68 -20.36 -8.09
N GLN A 345 7.78 -19.75 -7.34
CA GLN A 345 6.65 -20.46 -6.71
C GLN A 345 5.50 -20.73 -7.68
N GLN A 346 5.27 -19.82 -8.64
CA GLN A 346 4.22 -19.90 -9.65
C GLN A 346 2.86 -20.28 -9.04
N ALA A 347 2.42 -19.57 -8.00
CA ALA A 347 1.25 -19.93 -7.20
C ALA A 347 -0.05 -20.05 -8.02
N LEU A 348 -0.12 -19.35 -9.17
CA LEU A 348 -1.29 -19.29 -10.03
C LEU A 348 -1.22 -20.21 -11.26
N LYS A 349 -0.21 -21.07 -11.38
CA LYS A 349 -0.09 -22.01 -12.52
C LYS A 349 -1.17 -23.11 -12.50
N PRO A 350 -1.38 -23.83 -13.62
CA PRO A 350 -2.25 -25.01 -13.64
C PRO A 350 -1.77 -26.07 -12.64
N ASN A 351 -2.69 -26.72 -11.95
CA ASN A 351 -2.44 -27.71 -10.91
C ASN A 351 -1.58 -27.17 -9.75
N SER A 352 -1.69 -25.87 -9.43
CA SER A 352 -1.07 -25.33 -8.22
C SER A 352 -1.74 -25.88 -6.95
N ALA A 353 -1.13 -25.63 -5.78
CA ALA A 353 -1.63 -26.15 -4.51
C ALA A 353 -3.11 -25.81 -4.24
N LEU A 354 -3.57 -24.62 -4.64
CA LEU A 354 -4.98 -24.26 -4.50
C LEU A 354 -5.85 -25.06 -5.48
N ALA A 355 -5.46 -25.15 -6.76
CA ALA A 355 -6.18 -25.91 -7.77
C ALA A 355 -6.34 -27.39 -7.36
N GLU A 356 -5.28 -28.02 -6.85
CA GLU A 356 -5.34 -29.38 -6.31
C GLU A 356 -6.32 -29.49 -5.13
N SER A 357 -6.33 -28.51 -4.23
CA SER A 357 -7.27 -28.48 -3.09
C SER A 357 -8.72 -28.29 -3.52
N HIS A 358 -8.95 -27.64 -4.66
CA HIS A 358 -10.26 -27.43 -5.27
C HIS A 358 -10.69 -28.58 -6.19
N LYS A 359 -9.76 -29.46 -6.57
CA LYS A 359 -9.92 -30.46 -7.64
C LYS A 359 -10.26 -29.81 -9.00
N THR A 360 -9.62 -28.67 -9.26
CA THR A 360 -9.72 -27.92 -10.52
C THR A 360 -8.39 -27.93 -11.26
N GLU A 361 -8.40 -27.55 -12.53
CA GLU A 361 -7.17 -27.37 -13.31
C GLU A 361 -6.48 -26.06 -12.93
N TYR A 362 -7.26 -24.98 -12.77
CA TYR A 362 -6.75 -23.65 -12.48
C TYR A 362 -7.12 -23.20 -11.06
N PRO A 363 -6.28 -22.40 -10.38
CA PRO A 363 -6.59 -21.80 -9.08
C PRO A 363 -7.48 -20.54 -9.23
N ILE A 364 -8.50 -20.65 -10.09
CA ILE A 364 -9.41 -19.58 -10.51
C ILE A 364 -10.82 -19.93 -10.04
N VAL A 365 -11.42 -19.00 -9.30
CA VAL A 365 -12.79 -19.09 -8.82
C VAL A 365 -13.66 -18.09 -9.60
N GLN A 366 -14.78 -18.57 -10.14
CA GLN A 366 -15.84 -17.71 -10.65
C GLN A 366 -16.69 -17.25 -9.46
N GLY A 367 -16.70 -15.94 -9.19
CA GLY A 367 -17.38 -15.39 -8.00
C GLY A 367 -18.90 -15.52 -8.05
N ALA A 368 -19.58 -15.66 -6.91
CA ALA A 368 -21.04 -15.72 -6.89
C ALA A 368 -21.66 -14.37 -7.33
N MET A 369 -22.12 -14.27 -8.58
CA MET A 369 -22.69 -13.04 -9.14
C MET A 369 -24.21 -13.11 -9.23
N THR A 370 -24.90 -12.30 -8.43
CA THR A 370 -26.38 -12.21 -8.42
C THR A 370 -26.93 -12.00 -9.83
N ARG A 371 -27.91 -12.81 -10.25
CA ARG A 371 -28.52 -12.76 -11.61
C ARG A 371 -27.57 -13.04 -12.78
N VAL A 372 -26.35 -13.50 -12.51
CA VAL A 372 -25.40 -13.96 -13.53
C VAL A 372 -25.08 -15.43 -13.28
N SER A 373 -24.56 -15.76 -12.10
CA SER A 373 -24.29 -17.13 -11.66
C SER A 373 -25.54 -17.83 -11.13
N ASP A 374 -26.70 -17.56 -11.73
CA ASP A 374 -27.98 -18.18 -11.39
C ASP A 374 -28.46 -19.20 -12.43
N THR A 375 -27.54 -19.68 -13.29
CA THR A 375 -27.79 -20.74 -14.25
C THR A 375 -26.81 -21.90 -14.05
N ALA A 376 -27.35 -23.13 -14.08
CA ALA A 376 -26.57 -24.35 -13.89
C ALA A 376 -25.64 -24.64 -15.09
N GLU A 377 -26.09 -24.28 -16.29
CA GLU A 377 -25.34 -24.37 -17.54
C GLU A 377 -24.07 -23.51 -17.49
N PHE A 378 -24.14 -22.30 -16.93
CA PHE A 378 -22.96 -21.44 -16.85
C PHE A 378 -21.93 -22.00 -15.86
N ALA A 379 -22.41 -22.53 -14.73
CA ALA A 379 -21.55 -23.26 -13.79
C ALA A 379 -20.86 -24.46 -14.44
N LEU A 380 -21.56 -25.20 -15.32
CA LEU A 380 -20.96 -26.29 -16.08
C LEU A 380 -19.85 -25.77 -17.01
N SER A 381 -20.10 -24.72 -17.78
CA SER A 381 -19.09 -24.14 -18.69
C SER A 381 -17.82 -23.69 -17.95
N VAL A 382 -17.96 -23.10 -16.76
CA VAL A 382 -16.83 -22.72 -15.90
C VAL A 382 -16.04 -23.95 -15.43
N ALA A 383 -16.74 -25.00 -14.99
CA ALA A 383 -16.12 -26.24 -14.52
C ALA A 383 -15.47 -27.04 -15.67
N GLU A 384 -16.00 -26.96 -16.88
CA GLU A 384 -15.39 -27.53 -18.09
C GLU A 384 -14.18 -26.72 -18.57
N GLY A 385 -14.20 -25.41 -18.35
CA GLY A 385 -13.03 -24.54 -18.50
C GLY A 385 -11.94 -24.75 -17.45
N GLY A 386 -12.17 -25.62 -16.45
CA GLY A 386 -11.17 -25.97 -15.44
C GLY A 386 -11.11 -25.06 -14.21
N GLY A 387 -12.05 -24.12 -14.06
CA GLY A 387 -12.19 -23.26 -12.87
C GLY A 387 -13.22 -23.77 -11.86
N LEU A 388 -13.36 -23.09 -10.72
CA LEU A 388 -14.36 -23.41 -9.68
C LEU A 388 -15.58 -22.48 -9.79
N PRO A 389 -16.77 -22.96 -10.22
CA PRO A 389 -17.98 -22.16 -10.26
C PRO A 389 -18.64 -21.96 -8.89
N PHE A 390 -19.18 -20.76 -8.63
CA PHE A 390 -20.09 -20.50 -7.51
C PHE A 390 -21.45 -20.01 -7.98
N LEU A 391 -22.50 -20.73 -7.60
CA LEU A 391 -23.88 -20.29 -7.81
C LEU A 391 -24.24 -19.13 -6.86
N ALA A 392 -25.00 -18.15 -7.31
CA ALA A 392 -25.43 -17.03 -6.48
C ALA A 392 -26.87 -17.21 -5.98
N LEU A 393 -27.05 -17.73 -4.77
CA LEU A 393 -28.41 -17.85 -4.18
C LEU A 393 -29.00 -16.48 -3.84
N SER A 394 -28.17 -15.54 -3.39
CA SER A 394 -28.58 -14.13 -3.19
C SER A 394 -29.88 -14.00 -2.37
N LEU A 395 -30.95 -13.47 -2.97
CA LEU A 395 -32.27 -13.32 -2.37
C LEU A 395 -33.29 -14.41 -2.80
N MET A 396 -32.83 -15.50 -3.41
CA MET A 396 -33.69 -16.63 -3.83
C MET A 396 -34.32 -17.33 -2.63
N ARG A 397 -35.61 -17.64 -2.76
CA ARG A 397 -36.35 -18.45 -1.77
C ARG A 397 -35.99 -19.94 -1.90
N GLY A 398 -36.39 -20.74 -0.92
CA GLY A 398 -36.07 -22.17 -0.85
C GLY A 398 -36.40 -22.94 -2.12
N GLY A 399 -37.58 -22.73 -2.73
CA GLY A 399 -37.97 -23.44 -3.96
C GLY A 399 -37.14 -23.07 -5.20
N GLU A 400 -36.79 -21.79 -5.36
CA GLU A 400 -35.90 -21.32 -6.44
C GLU A 400 -34.48 -21.85 -6.25
N SER A 401 -33.98 -21.77 -5.01
CA SER A 401 -32.66 -22.28 -4.63
C SER A 401 -32.56 -23.79 -4.85
N GLU A 402 -33.59 -24.55 -4.44
CA GLU A 402 -33.70 -26.00 -4.63
C GLU A 402 -33.62 -26.39 -6.11
N THR A 403 -34.33 -25.66 -6.96
CA THR A 403 -34.36 -25.90 -8.41
C THR A 403 -32.97 -25.69 -9.02
N LEU A 404 -32.30 -24.58 -8.69
CA LEU A 404 -30.98 -24.27 -9.21
C LEU A 404 -29.91 -25.26 -8.71
N VAL A 405 -29.91 -25.55 -7.41
CA VAL A 405 -28.89 -26.41 -6.76
C VAL A 405 -29.04 -27.86 -7.20
N SER A 406 -30.28 -28.38 -7.29
CA SER A 406 -30.54 -29.75 -7.77
C SER A 406 -30.10 -29.94 -9.22
N LYS A 407 -30.50 -29.03 -10.11
CA LYS A 407 -30.10 -29.04 -11.53
C LYS A 407 -28.58 -28.95 -11.68
N THR A 408 -27.92 -28.08 -10.91
CA THR A 408 -26.45 -27.95 -10.95
C THR A 408 -25.77 -29.25 -10.52
N LYS A 409 -26.24 -29.88 -9.44
CA LYS A 409 -25.69 -31.17 -9.00
C LYS A 409 -25.84 -32.26 -10.07
N GLU A 410 -26.98 -32.30 -10.74
CA GLU A 410 -27.24 -33.25 -11.82
C GLU A 410 -26.30 -33.04 -13.02
N LEU A 411 -26.10 -31.78 -13.43
CA LEU A 411 -25.24 -31.43 -14.56
C LEU A 411 -23.75 -31.65 -14.26
N LEU A 412 -23.26 -31.17 -13.11
CA LEU A 412 -21.82 -31.18 -12.79
C LEU A 412 -21.33 -32.54 -12.29
N LYS A 413 -22.22 -33.39 -11.77
CA LYS A 413 -21.88 -34.72 -11.24
C LYS A 413 -20.74 -34.64 -10.22
N ASP A 414 -19.57 -35.18 -10.56
CA ASP A 414 -18.39 -35.25 -9.69
C ASP A 414 -17.48 -34.00 -9.80
N LYS A 415 -17.76 -33.08 -10.74
CA LYS A 415 -17.00 -31.83 -10.88
C LYS A 415 -17.21 -30.93 -9.65
N PRO A 416 -16.19 -30.19 -9.21
CA PRO A 416 -16.32 -29.30 -8.05
C PRO A 416 -17.17 -28.07 -8.37
N TRP A 417 -17.92 -27.59 -7.38
CA TRP A 417 -18.73 -26.37 -7.45
C TRP A 417 -19.04 -25.86 -6.05
N GLY A 418 -19.51 -24.61 -5.98
CA GLY A 418 -19.91 -23.99 -4.74
C GLY A 418 -21.19 -23.17 -4.82
N VAL A 419 -21.64 -22.72 -3.66
CA VAL A 419 -22.81 -21.84 -3.50
C VAL A 419 -22.42 -20.59 -2.72
N GLY A 420 -22.88 -19.43 -3.20
CA GLY A 420 -22.73 -18.14 -2.58
C GLY A 420 -24.01 -17.72 -1.87
N ILE A 421 -23.88 -17.34 -0.59
CA ILE A 421 -24.96 -16.80 0.23
C ILE A 421 -24.56 -15.46 0.85
N LEU A 422 -25.56 -14.69 1.26
CA LEU A 422 -25.36 -13.41 1.95
C LEU A 422 -25.45 -13.61 3.47
N GLY A 423 -24.42 -13.22 4.22
CA GLY A 423 -24.37 -13.39 5.68
C GLY A 423 -25.39 -12.53 6.44
N PHE A 424 -25.90 -11.48 5.80
CA PHE A 424 -26.78 -10.46 6.37
C PHE A 424 -28.26 -10.57 5.96
N VAL A 425 -28.67 -11.56 5.14
CA VAL A 425 -30.10 -11.75 4.82
C VAL A 425 -30.92 -12.17 6.05
N PRO A 426 -32.26 -11.92 6.06
CA PRO A 426 -33.14 -12.37 7.14
C PRO A 426 -32.97 -13.85 7.49
N ALA A 427 -33.15 -14.19 8.77
CA ALA A 427 -32.89 -15.53 9.28
C ALA A 427 -33.76 -16.59 8.61
N GLU A 428 -35.02 -16.28 8.31
CA GLU A 428 -35.97 -17.18 7.64
C GLU A 428 -35.46 -17.56 6.25
N LEU A 429 -35.07 -16.56 5.44
CA LEU A 429 -34.54 -16.77 4.10
C LEU A 429 -33.23 -17.58 4.15
N ARG A 430 -32.35 -17.26 5.11
CA ARG A 430 -31.10 -17.98 5.30
C ARG A 430 -31.36 -19.44 5.67
N ASN A 431 -32.32 -19.72 6.54
CA ASN A 431 -32.67 -21.07 6.95
C ASN A 431 -33.23 -21.89 5.78
N GLU A 432 -34.05 -21.28 4.92
CA GLU A 432 -34.50 -21.92 3.67
C GLU A 432 -33.31 -22.30 2.77
N GLN A 433 -32.37 -21.38 2.55
CA GLN A 433 -31.19 -21.63 1.73
C GLN A 433 -30.28 -22.69 2.35
N LEU A 434 -30.03 -22.63 3.66
CA LEU A 434 -29.23 -23.61 4.39
C LEU A 434 -29.86 -25.02 4.36
N ALA A 435 -31.19 -25.13 4.36
CA ALA A 435 -31.87 -26.42 4.21
C ALA A 435 -31.56 -27.05 2.84
N VAL A 436 -31.58 -26.25 1.77
CA VAL A 436 -31.20 -26.70 0.41
C VAL A 436 -29.72 -27.10 0.37
N ILE A 437 -28.84 -26.27 0.93
CA ILE A 437 -27.39 -26.53 0.96
C ILE A 437 -27.09 -27.84 1.71
N ASN A 438 -27.70 -28.05 2.88
CA ASN A 438 -27.52 -29.26 3.67
C ASN A 438 -28.08 -30.52 2.99
N LYS A 439 -29.15 -30.36 2.19
CA LYS A 439 -29.74 -31.47 1.41
C LYS A 439 -28.82 -31.92 0.28
N TYR A 440 -28.27 -30.98 -0.50
CA TYR A 440 -27.49 -31.33 -1.69
C TYR A 440 -25.98 -31.44 -1.45
N LYS A 441 -25.47 -30.82 -0.38
CA LYS A 441 -24.06 -30.80 0.04
C LYS A 441 -23.09 -30.39 -1.08
N PRO A 442 -23.16 -29.14 -1.57
CA PRO A 442 -22.11 -28.63 -2.45
C PRO A 442 -20.74 -28.74 -1.76
N PRO A 443 -19.65 -29.08 -2.48
CA PRO A 443 -18.32 -29.18 -1.87
C PRO A 443 -17.81 -27.87 -1.27
N PHE A 444 -18.24 -26.73 -1.83
CA PHE A 444 -17.82 -25.40 -1.40
C PHE A 444 -18.99 -24.47 -1.09
N ALA A 445 -18.76 -23.52 -0.19
CA ALA A 445 -19.64 -22.39 0.04
C ALA A 445 -18.85 -21.08 0.17
N LEU A 446 -19.51 -19.96 -0.08
CA LEU A 446 -18.97 -18.62 0.07
C LEU A 446 -20.02 -17.77 0.76
N ILE A 447 -19.62 -17.04 1.81
CA ILE A 447 -20.52 -16.15 2.54
C ILE A 447 -20.04 -14.71 2.40
N ALA A 448 -20.80 -13.91 1.65
CA ALA A 448 -20.55 -12.47 1.52
C ALA A 448 -21.08 -11.74 2.76
N GLY A 449 -20.22 -10.98 3.45
CA GLY A 449 -20.58 -10.36 4.75
C GLY A 449 -20.88 -11.39 5.85
N GLY A 450 -20.24 -12.56 5.76
CA GLY A 450 -20.40 -13.66 6.72
C GLY A 450 -19.55 -13.52 7.98
N ARG A 451 -19.85 -14.36 8.96
CA ARG A 451 -19.09 -14.49 10.21
C ARG A 451 -18.50 -15.91 10.38
N PRO A 452 -17.44 -16.09 11.18
CA PRO A 452 -16.84 -17.39 11.40
C PRO A 452 -17.78 -18.47 11.95
N ASP A 453 -18.77 -18.12 12.78
CA ASP A 453 -19.79 -19.07 13.26
C ASP A 453 -20.61 -19.67 12.10
N GLN A 454 -20.96 -18.84 11.11
CA GLN A 454 -21.73 -19.26 9.95
C GLN A 454 -20.90 -20.17 9.04
N ALA A 455 -19.63 -19.81 8.81
CA ALA A 455 -18.72 -20.66 8.03
C ALA A 455 -18.47 -22.00 8.71
N LYS A 456 -18.19 -21.98 10.01
CA LYS A 456 -17.95 -23.20 10.81
C LYS A 456 -19.14 -24.15 10.77
N SER A 457 -20.37 -23.64 10.86
CA SER A 457 -21.58 -24.46 10.76
C SER A 457 -21.69 -25.23 9.44
N LEU A 458 -21.17 -24.69 8.33
CA LEU A 458 -21.12 -25.37 7.04
C LEU A 458 -19.93 -26.33 6.96
N GLU A 459 -18.76 -25.90 7.45
CA GLU A 459 -17.55 -26.73 7.52
C GLU A 459 -17.75 -28.00 8.34
N ASP A 460 -18.48 -27.94 9.46
CA ASP A 460 -18.83 -29.09 10.31
C ASP A 460 -19.68 -30.14 9.56
N THR A 461 -20.34 -29.75 8.45
CA THR A 461 -21.11 -30.66 7.59
C THR A 461 -20.31 -31.19 6.38
N GLY A 462 -19.05 -30.79 6.26
CA GLY A 462 -18.12 -31.17 5.21
C GLY A 462 -18.03 -30.19 4.03
N ILE A 463 -18.56 -28.97 4.18
CA ILE A 463 -18.60 -27.95 3.11
C ILE A 463 -17.49 -26.91 3.35
N ALA A 464 -16.48 -26.87 2.47
CA ALA A 464 -15.37 -25.93 2.59
C ALA A 464 -15.86 -24.50 2.32
N THR A 465 -15.78 -23.62 3.31
CA THR A 465 -16.49 -22.32 3.26
C THR A 465 -15.54 -21.12 3.26
N TYR A 466 -15.65 -20.27 2.24
CA TYR A 466 -14.94 -18.99 2.13
C TYR A 466 -15.72 -17.84 2.77
N LEU A 467 -14.99 -16.94 3.44
CA LEU A 467 -15.53 -15.69 3.98
C LEU A 467 -14.99 -14.48 3.22
N HIS A 468 -15.88 -13.60 2.73
CA HIS A 468 -15.46 -12.24 2.34
C HIS A 468 -15.11 -11.45 3.60
N VAL A 469 -13.89 -10.92 3.65
CA VAL A 469 -13.41 -10.13 4.79
C VAL A 469 -13.05 -8.71 4.29
N PRO A 470 -13.85 -7.69 4.65
CA PRO A 470 -13.70 -6.34 4.08
C PRO A 470 -12.71 -5.45 4.85
N SER A 471 -12.19 -5.89 6.00
CA SER A 471 -11.30 -5.07 6.81
C SER A 471 -10.20 -5.87 7.53
N PRO A 472 -9.00 -5.27 7.71
CA PRO A 472 -7.88 -5.89 8.42
C PRO A 472 -8.23 -6.27 9.86
N LEU A 473 -9.00 -5.43 10.56
CA LEU A 473 -9.42 -5.67 11.94
C LEU A 473 -10.27 -6.95 12.06
N LEU A 474 -11.20 -7.17 11.12
CA LEU A 474 -12.02 -8.39 11.12
C LEU A 474 -11.18 -9.63 10.81
N LEU A 475 -10.18 -9.53 9.93
CA LEU A 475 -9.33 -10.66 9.58
C LEU A 475 -8.61 -11.23 10.80
N GLN A 476 -8.00 -10.39 11.65
CA GLN A 476 -7.33 -10.85 12.87
C GLN A 476 -8.28 -11.66 13.75
N SER A 477 -9.46 -11.09 14.04
CA SER A 477 -10.48 -11.75 14.85
C SER A 477 -10.98 -13.07 14.21
N PHE A 478 -11.14 -13.11 12.89
CA PHE A 478 -11.62 -14.30 12.18
C PHE A 478 -10.60 -15.44 12.22
N ILE A 479 -9.30 -15.11 12.13
CA ILE A 479 -8.21 -16.09 12.27
C ILE A 479 -8.22 -16.71 13.67
N GLU A 480 -8.37 -15.89 14.71
CA GLU A 480 -8.46 -16.32 16.11
C GLU A 480 -9.69 -17.23 16.36
N MET A 481 -10.82 -16.91 15.72
CA MET A 481 -12.03 -17.73 15.76
C MET A 481 -11.93 -19.04 14.95
N GLY A 482 -10.81 -19.30 14.27
CA GLY A 482 -10.54 -20.57 13.58
C GLY A 482 -10.83 -20.57 12.08
N ALA A 483 -11.27 -19.46 11.48
CA ALA A 483 -11.48 -19.39 10.05
C ALA A 483 -10.15 -19.49 9.28
N ARG A 484 -10.15 -20.17 8.12
CA ARG A 484 -8.94 -20.42 7.32
C ARG A 484 -9.11 -20.13 5.82
N ARG A 485 -10.30 -19.74 5.37
CA ARG A 485 -10.60 -19.54 3.94
C ARG A 485 -11.16 -18.14 3.75
N PHE A 486 -10.42 -17.30 3.05
CA PHE A 486 -10.69 -15.87 2.98
C PHE A 486 -10.71 -15.36 1.55
N ILE A 487 -11.52 -14.33 1.33
CA ILE A 487 -11.61 -13.57 0.08
C ILE A 487 -11.39 -12.10 0.41
N PHE A 488 -10.43 -11.50 -0.28
CA PHE A 488 -10.09 -10.09 -0.15
C PHE A 488 -10.45 -9.35 -1.43
N GLU A 489 -11.55 -8.60 -1.37
CA GLU A 489 -12.16 -7.96 -2.53
C GLU A 489 -11.96 -6.45 -2.52
N GLY A 490 -11.22 -5.93 -3.50
CA GLY A 490 -10.94 -4.50 -3.65
C GLY A 490 -12.07 -3.72 -4.31
N ARG A 491 -12.13 -2.41 -4.04
CA ARG A 491 -13.19 -1.47 -4.46
C ARG A 491 -13.39 -1.31 -5.98
N GLU A 492 -12.42 -1.73 -6.79
CA GLU A 492 -12.52 -1.77 -8.25
C GLU A 492 -13.38 -2.94 -8.79
N CYS A 493 -13.80 -3.88 -7.92
CA CYS A 493 -14.71 -4.97 -8.30
C CYS A 493 -16.08 -4.44 -8.75
N GLY A 494 -16.81 -5.27 -9.50
CA GLY A 494 -18.17 -4.96 -9.94
C GLY A 494 -19.21 -5.32 -8.88
N GLY A 495 -20.32 -4.56 -8.85
CA GLY A 495 -21.37 -4.78 -7.86
C GLY A 495 -21.12 -4.04 -6.56
N HIS A 496 -21.50 -4.60 -5.41
CA HIS A 496 -21.32 -3.93 -4.12
C HIS A 496 -19.83 -3.84 -3.76
N VAL A 497 -19.34 -2.65 -3.45
CA VAL A 497 -17.91 -2.42 -3.19
C VAL A 497 -17.65 -1.97 -1.76
N GLY A 498 -16.55 -2.46 -1.19
CA GLY A 498 -16.00 -1.94 0.06
C GLY A 498 -15.34 -0.55 -0.09
N PRO A 499 -14.90 0.07 1.01
CA PRO A 499 -14.30 1.40 0.99
C PRO A 499 -12.83 1.42 0.53
N ARG A 500 -12.13 0.28 0.50
CA ARG A 500 -10.68 0.18 0.23
C ARG A 500 -10.39 -0.35 -1.16
N SER A 501 -9.46 0.27 -1.89
CA SER A 501 -8.93 -0.29 -3.14
C SER A 501 -8.13 -1.57 -2.88
N SER A 502 -7.91 -2.38 -3.93
CA SER A 502 -7.15 -3.62 -3.84
C SER A 502 -5.76 -3.41 -3.23
N PHE A 503 -4.98 -2.45 -3.73
CA PHE A 503 -3.62 -2.25 -3.22
C PHE A 503 -3.59 -1.95 -1.71
N VAL A 504 -4.47 -1.07 -1.22
CA VAL A 504 -4.51 -0.77 0.22
C VAL A 504 -5.05 -1.95 1.02
N LEU A 505 -6.15 -2.57 0.57
CA LEU A 505 -6.75 -3.71 1.27
C LEU A 505 -5.80 -4.90 1.32
N TRP A 506 -5.30 -5.34 0.17
CA TRP A 506 -4.45 -6.50 0.03
C TRP A 506 -3.13 -6.32 0.77
N GLU A 507 -2.51 -5.14 0.72
CA GLU A 507 -1.29 -4.86 1.49
C GLU A 507 -1.50 -5.13 2.98
N GLN A 508 -2.57 -4.60 3.58
CA GLN A 508 -2.87 -4.78 5.00
C GLN A 508 -3.24 -6.23 5.34
N MET A 509 -4.01 -6.91 4.48
CA MET A 509 -4.41 -8.30 4.70
C MET A 509 -3.22 -9.27 4.59
N ILE A 510 -2.34 -9.05 3.60
CA ILE A 510 -1.11 -9.82 3.41
C ILE A 510 -0.19 -9.56 4.60
N ASP A 511 -0.05 -8.32 5.08
CA ASP A 511 0.78 -8.02 6.24
C ASP A 511 0.31 -8.77 7.48
N ILE A 512 -0.99 -8.81 7.75
CA ILE A 512 -1.54 -9.61 8.86
C ILE A 512 -1.16 -11.07 8.69
N LEU A 513 -1.48 -11.68 7.54
CA LEU A 513 -1.26 -13.11 7.29
C LEU A 513 0.23 -13.49 7.32
N ALA A 514 1.09 -12.63 6.76
CA ALA A 514 2.53 -12.81 6.72
C ALA A 514 3.20 -12.69 8.10
N ASN A 515 2.54 -12.05 9.07
CA ASN A 515 3.06 -11.88 10.43
C ASN A 515 2.33 -12.71 11.51
N VAL A 516 1.23 -13.43 11.18
CA VAL A 516 0.61 -14.34 12.18
C VAL A 516 1.61 -15.41 12.60
N SER A 517 1.81 -15.63 13.90
CA SER A 517 2.68 -16.68 14.42
C SER A 517 2.01 -18.06 14.30
N LEU A 518 2.36 -18.82 13.27
CA LEU A 518 1.80 -20.16 12.99
C LEU A 518 2.91 -21.12 12.57
N ALA A 519 2.80 -22.38 13.00
CA ALA A 519 3.60 -23.47 12.46
C ALA A 519 3.29 -23.69 10.96
N LYS A 520 4.26 -24.21 10.20
CA LYS A 520 4.12 -24.42 8.74
C LYS A 520 2.92 -25.32 8.39
N GLN A 521 2.65 -26.36 9.18
CA GLN A 521 1.49 -27.23 8.95
C GLN A 521 0.16 -26.47 9.11
N GLU A 522 0.07 -25.56 10.08
CA GLU A 522 -1.13 -24.74 10.28
C GLU A 522 -1.32 -23.71 9.17
N ALA A 523 -0.23 -23.08 8.71
CA ALA A 523 -0.26 -22.15 7.57
C ALA A 523 -0.80 -22.81 6.29
N SER A 524 -0.48 -24.09 6.05
CA SER A 524 -0.95 -24.83 4.87
C SER A 524 -2.48 -25.05 4.81
N LYS A 525 -3.19 -24.83 5.92
CA LYS A 525 -4.65 -24.88 5.98
C LYS A 525 -5.30 -23.63 5.41
N PHE A 526 -4.55 -22.54 5.23
CA PHE A 526 -5.09 -21.28 4.72
C PHE A 526 -5.32 -21.34 3.21
N HIS A 527 -6.48 -20.84 2.78
CA HIS A 527 -6.84 -20.67 1.38
C HIS A 527 -7.25 -19.22 1.16
N ILE A 528 -6.54 -18.51 0.29
CA ILE A 528 -6.69 -17.07 0.11
C ILE A 528 -7.06 -16.82 -1.35
N LEU A 529 -8.17 -16.12 -1.57
CA LEU A 529 -8.58 -15.64 -2.89
C LEU A 529 -8.48 -14.12 -2.93
N MET A 530 -7.72 -13.63 -3.90
CA MET A 530 -7.63 -12.20 -4.20
C MET A 530 -8.70 -11.86 -5.23
N ALA A 531 -9.47 -10.80 -5.01
CA ALA A 531 -10.63 -10.44 -5.83
C ALA A 531 -10.67 -8.94 -6.15
N GLY A 532 -11.08 -8.60 -7.37
CA GLY A 532 -11.15 -7.23 -7.86
C GLY A 532 -10.03 -6.92 -8.86
N GLY A 533 -10.41 -6.51 -10.08
CA GLY A 533 -9.46 -6.07 -11.11
C GLY A 533 -8.55 -7.14 -11.73
N ILE A 534 -8.84 -8.43 -11.54
CA ILE A 534 -8.06 -9.55 -12.08
C ILE A 534 -8.79 -10.11 -13.30
N HIS A 535 -8.10 -10.20 -14.45
CA HIS A 535 -8.72 -10.60 -15.70
C HIS A 535 -7.76 -11.22 -16.75
N ASP A 536 -6.45 -11.10 -16.57
CA ASP A 536 -5.43 -11.52 -17.52
C ASP A 536 -4.13 -11.94 -16.82
N GLY A 537 -3.10 -12.27 -17.62
CA GLY A 537 -1.80 -12.69 -17.10
C GLY A 537 -1.07 -11.60 -16.30
N MET A 538 -1.15 -10.33 -16.71
CA MET A 538 -0.46 -9.24 -16.02
C MET A 538 -1.08 -8.98 -14.64
N SER A 539 -2.41 -8.81 -14.57
CA SER A 539 -3.14 -8.64 -13.31
C SER A 539 -2.93 -9.81 -12.35
N ALA A 540 -2.92 -11.05 -12.85
CA ALA A 540 -2.64 -12.22 -12.05
C ALA A 540 -1.17 -12.31 -11.59
N ALA A 541 -0.20 -11.92 -12.43
CA ALA A 541 1.22 -11.86 -12.05
C ALA A 541 1.46 -10.85 -10.93
N MET A 542 0.78 -9.70 -10.96
CA MET A 542 0.80 -8.72 -9.89
C MET A 542 0.32 -9.32 -8.56
N VAL A 543 -0.80 -10.06 -8.59
CA VAL A 543 -1.32 -10.78 -7.41
C VAL A 543 -0.33 -11.82 -6.90
N ALA A 544 0.26 -12.62 -7.78
CA ALA A 544 1.25 -13.63 -7.42
C ALA A 544 2.49 -12.99 -6.74
N ALA A 545 2.96 -11.85 -7.26
CA ALA A 545 4.06 -11.09 -6.68
C ALA A 545 3.74 -10.56 -5.27
N MET A 546 2.55 -9.98 -5.06
CA MET A 546 2.15 -9.49 -3.74
C MET A 546 2.03 -10.62 -2.71
N THR A 547 1.52 -11.78 -3.13
CA THR A 547 1.20 -12.90 -2.24
C THR A 547 2.31 -13.93 -2.08
N ALA A 548 3.46 -13.73 -2.71
CA ALA A 548 4.64 -14.60 -2.60
C ALA A 548 5.06 -14.92 -1.15
N PRO A 549 5.01 -13.97 -0.17
CA PRO A 549 5.28 -14.28 1.24
C PRO A 549 4.29 -15.29 1.85
N LEU A 550 3.03 -15.29 1.41
CA LEU A 550 2.01 -16.23 1.91
C LEU A 550 2.26 -17.64 1.38
N THR A 551 2.57 -17.73 0.09
CA THR A 551 2.90 -18.99 -0.58
C THR A 551 4.21 -19.58 -0.04
N GLU A 552 5.21 -18.75 0.29
CA GLU A 552 6.46 -19.19 0.94
C GLU A 552 6.19 -19.90 2.28
N ARG A 553 5.19 -19.38 3.02
CA ARG A 553 4.72 -19.98 4.28
C ARG A 553 3.86 -21.23 4.08
N GLY A 554 3.52 -21.58 2.84
CA GLY A 554 2.72 -22.75 2.47
C GLY A 554 1.21 -22.49 2.37
N MET A 555 0.76 -21.24 2.48
CA MET A 555 -0.66 -20.90 2.26
C MET A 555 -1.03 -21.12 0.79
N LYS A 556 -2.27 -21.52 0.52
CA LYS A 556 -2.76 -21.73 -0.84
C LYS A 556 -3.39 -20.45 -1.36
N VAL A 557 -2.86 -19.90 -2.45
CA VAL A 557 -3.33 -18.63 -3.02
C VAL A 557 -3.94 -18.87 -4.39
N GLY A 558 -5.01 -18.14 -4.69
CA GLY A 558 -5.65 -18.09 -6.00
C GLY A 558 -6.39 -16.78 -6.21
N VAL A 559 -7.19 -16.74 -7.26
CA VAL A 559 -7.91 -15.54 -7.68
C VAL A 559 -9.40 -15.81 -7.83
N LEU A 560 -10.21 -14.82 -7.46
CA LEU A 560 -11.64 -14.80 -7.76
C LEU A 560 -11.92 -13.76 -8.83
N VAL A 561 -12.50 -14.22 -9.93
CA VAL A 561 -12.76 -13.43 -11.13
C VAL A 561 -14.27 -13.31 -11.32
N GLY A 562 -14.72 -12.07 -11.55
CA GLY A 562 -16.14 -11.74 -11.80
C GLY A 562 -16.32 -11.15 -13.19
N THR A 563 -15.96 -9.88 -13.34
CA THR A 563 -16.17 -9.09 -14.58
C THR A 563 -15.65 -9.74 -15.85
N ALA A 564 -14.47 -10.36 -15.84
CA ALA A 564 -13.90 -10.95 -17.06
C ALA A 564 -14.79 -12.08 -17.64
N TYR A 565 -15.55 -12.79 -16.80
CA TYR A 565 -16.52 -13.79 -17.25
C TYR A 565 -17.67 -13.19 -18.07
N LEU A 566 -18.02 -11.92 -17.86
CA LEU A 566 -19.10 -11.25 -18.60
C LEU A 566 -18.74 -11.03 -20.09
N PHE A 567 -17.44 -11.09 -20.40
CA PHE A 567 -16.92 -11.04 -21.77
C PHE A 567 -16.78 -12.44 -22.40
N THR A 568 -17.19 -13.49 -21.69
CA THR A 568 -17.11 -14.86 -22.24
C THR A 568 -18.29 -15.17 -23.13
N LYS A 569 -18.04 -15.90 -24.21
CA LYS A 569 -19.07 -16.40 -25.12
C LYS A 569 -20.10 -17.25 -24.36
N GLU A 570 -19.60 -18.09 -23.46
CA GLU A 570 -20.39 -19.00 -22.63
C GLU A 570 -21.31 -18.27 -21.66
N ALA A 571 -20.98 -17.05 -21.22
CA ALA A 571 -21.87 -16.26 -20.35
C ALA A 571 -23.20 -15.92 -21.05
N VAL A 572 -23.18 -15.70 -22.35
CA VAL A 572 -24.39 -15.48 -23.14
C VAL A 572 -25.06 -16.80 -23.50
N GLU A 573 -24.31 -17.76 -24.04
CA GLU A 573 -24.87 -19.05 -24.50
C GLU A 573 -25.52 -19.85 -23.38
N ALA A 574 -24.98 -19.78 -22.16
CA ALA A 574 -25.52 -20.46 -20.99
C ALA A 574 -26.56 -19.62 -20.21
N GLY A 575 -26.98 -18.46 -20.75
CA GLY A 575 -28.00 -17.60 -20.17
C GLY A 575 -27.59 -16.92 -18.86
N ALA A 576 -26.29 -16.82 -18.56
CA ALA A 576 -25.80 -16.06 -17.42
C ALA A 576 -26.11 -14.57 -17.59
N ILE A 577 -25.89 -14.04 -18.80
CA ILE A 577 -26.34 -12.71 -19.24
C ILE A 577 -26.98 -12.81 -20.64
N VAL A 578 -27.68 -11.76 -21.06
CA VAL A 578 -28.17 -11.62 -22.44
C VAL A 578 -27.23 -10.78 -23.30
N ASP A 579 -27.35 -10.89 -24.63
CA ASP A 579 -26.51 -10.19 -25.62
C ASP A 579 -26.33 -8.70 -25.31
N LYS A 580 -27.42 -8.01 -24.97
CA LYS A 580 -27.39 -6.56 -24.71
C LYS A 580 -26.50 -6.18 -23.53
N PHE A 581 -26.38 -7.05 -22.52
CA PHE A 581 -25.45 -6.83 -21.42
C PHE A 581 -24.01 -6.92 -21.91
N GLN A 582 -23.68 -7.95 -22.71
CA GLN A 582 -22.34 -8.11 -23.24
C GLN A 582 -21.96 -6.99 -24.23
N GLU A 583 -22.90 -6.55 -25.07
CA GLU A 583 -22.75 -5.37 -25.92
C GLU A 583 -22.41 -4.13 -25.07
N ALA A 584 -23.12 -3.90 -23.97
CA ALA A 584 -22.87 -2.78 -23.07
C ALA A 584 -21.50 -2.91 -22.36
N ALA A 585 -21.12 -4.12 -21.95
CA ALA A 585 -19.83 -4.39 -21.33
C ALA A 585 -18.66 -4.10 -22.28
N ILE A 586 -18.75 -4.50 -23.55
CA ILE A 586 -17.73 -4.23 -24.58
C ILE A 586 -17.65 -2.73 -24.91
N ALA A 587 -18.77 -2.02 -24.87
CA ALA A 587 -18.80 -0.58 -25.09
C ALA A 587 -18.36 0.25 -23.86
N CYS A 588 -18.11 -0.39 -22.71
CA CYS A 588 -17.78 0.28 -21.46
C CYS A 588 -16.34 0.80 -21.49
N SER A 589 -16.19 2.13 -21.49
CA SER A 589 -14.89 2.79 -21.32
C SER A 589 -14.56 3.12 -19.86
N GLU A 590 -15.59 3.25 -19.01
CA GLU A 590 -15.46 3.62 -17.60
C GLU A 590 -16.63 3.11 -16.76
N THR A 591 -16.43 3.08 -15.44
CA THR A 591 -17.45 2.65 -14.47
C THR A 591 -17.71 3.75 -13.45
N VAL A 592 -18.92 3.78 -12.92
CA VAL A 592 -19.36 4.74 -11.90
C VAL A 592 -19.77 4.03 -10.63
N LEU A 593 -19.85 4.80 -9.54
CA LEU A 593 -20.39 4.34 -8.27
C LEU A 593 -21.78 4.95 -8.03
N LEU A 594 -22.75 4.09 -7.76
CA LEU A 594 -24.05 4.46 -7.20
C LEU A 594 -23.97 4.37 -5.69
N GLU A 595 -23.83 5.51 -5.04
CA GLU A 595 -23.70 5.61 -3.59
C GLU A 595 -25.06 5.94 -2.96
N THR A 596 -25.59 5.00 -2.19
CA THR A 596 -26.85 5.15 -1.45
C THR A 596 -26.61 5.73 -0.05
N GLY A 597 -25.42 5.50 0.52
CA GLY A 597 -25.01 6.05 1.80
C GLY A 597 -23.55 5.74 2.13
N PRO A 598 -23.04 6.22 3.28
CA PRO A 598 -21.66 5.96 3.69
C PRO A 598 -21.37 4.45 3.72
N GLY A 599 -20.32 4.05 3.00
CA GLY A 599 -19.91 2.65 2.87
C GLY A 599 -20.86 1.75 2.06
N HIS A 600 -21.92 2.30 1.46
CA HIS A 600 -22.88 1.57 0.61
C HIS A 600 -22.80 2.11 -0.82
N ALA A 601 -22.06 1.39 -1.65
CA ALA A 601 -21.81 1.77 -3.03
C ALA A 601 -21.87 0.56 -3.95
N ILE A 602 -22.44 0.76 -5.13
CA ILE A 602 -22.51 -0.24 -6.20
C ILE A 602 -21.75 0.27 -7.42
N ARG A 603 -20.80 -0.51 -7.91
CA ARG A 603 -20.09 -0.24 -9.16
C ARG A 603 -20.81 -0.84 -10.36
N CYS A 604 -21.08 0.00 -11.36
CA CYS A 604 -21.71 -0.38 -12.60
C CYS A 604 -21.20 0.45 -13.79
N ILE A 605 -21.61 0.07 -15.00
CA ILE A 605 -21.44 0.90 -16.21
C ILE A 605 -22.13 2.25 -16.00
N ASP A 606 -21.56 3.32 -16.57
CA ASP A 606 -22.25 4.60 -16.70
C ASP A 606 -23.39 4.52 -17.73
N SER A 607 -24.58 4.12 -17.27
CA SER A 607 -25.79 4.02 -18.10
C SER A 607 -26.74 5.21 -17.82
N PRO A 608 -27.78 5.43 -18.66
CA PRO A 608 -28.78 6.48 -18.41
C PRO A 608 -29.42 6.42 -17.02
N TYR A 609 -29.46 5.25 -16.40
CA TYR A 609 -29.94 5.04 -15.03
C TYR A 609 -29.15 5.85 -13.98
N LYS A 610 -27.84 6.07 -14.19
CA LYS A 610 -27.01 6.90 -13.29
C LYS A 610 -27.59 8.30 -13.12
N ARG A 611 -28.02 8.92 -14.23
CA ARG A 611 -28.62 10.26 -14.21
C ARG A 611 -29.96 10.26 -13.47
N ILE A 612 -30.76 9.20 -13.62
CA ILE A 612 -32.03 9.05 -12.88
C ILE A 612 -31.76 8.95 -11.38
N PHE A 613 -30.78 8.13 -11.00
CA PHE A 613 -30.35 7.94 -9.61
C PHE A 613 -29.83 9.26 -8.99
N ASP A 614 -28.95 9.97 -9.69
CA ASP A 614 -28.40 11.25 -9.22
C ASP A 614 -29.47 12.32 -9.06
N ASN A 615 -30.36 12.46 -10.04
CA ASN A 615 -31.46 13.42 -9.98
C ASN A 615 -32.37 13.16 -8.78
N ARG A 616 -32.68 11.88 -8.50
CA ARG A 616 -33.51 11.53 -7.34
C ARG A 616 -32.79 11.83 -6.03
N ARG A 617 -31.50 11.56 -5.93
CA ARG A 617 -30.69 11.93 -4.76
C ARG A 617 -30.75 13.44 -4.50
N VAL A 618 -30.54 14.26 -5.54
CA VAL A 618 -30.63 15.73 -5.44
C VAL A 618 -32.03 16.16 -4.98
N GLU A 619 -33.09 15.59 -5.55
CA GLU A 619 -34.47 15.90 -5.16
C GLU A 619 -34.73 15.58 -3.67
N LEU A 620 -34.31 14.40 -3.20
CA LEU A 620 -34.47 14.00 -1.80
C LEU A 620 -33.71 14.93 -0.84
N THR A 621 -32.52 15.38 -1.23
CA THR A 621 -31.75 16.37 -0.48
C THR A 621 -32.47 17.72 -0.43
N LEU A 622 -33.04 18.19 -1.56
CA LEU A 622 -33.82 19.43 -1.61
C LEU A 622 -35.11 19.36 -0.79
N LEU A 623 -35.69 18.17 -0.64
CA LEU A 623 -36.84 17.91 0.24
C LEU A 623 -36.47 17.82 1.73
N ASN A 624 -35.21 18.08 2.10
CA ASN A 624 -34.69 17.97 3.47
C ASN A 624 -34.94 16.60 4.12
N LYS A 625 -34.92 15.52 3.32
CA LYS A 625 -34.99 14.15 3.84
C LYS A 625 -33.78 13.83 4.70
N THR A 626 -33.99 13.01 5.73
CA THR A 626 -32.89 12.53 6.58
C THR A 626 -31.97 11.61 5.77
N LYS A 627 -30.69 11.47 6.21
CA LYS A 627 -29.72 10.59 5.54
C LYS A 627 -30.20 9.14 5.43
N ASP A 628 -30.92 8.65 6.44
CA ASP A 628 -31.47 7.31 6.43
C ASP A 628 -32.62 7.15 5.45
N GLU A 629 -33.54 8.12 5.37
CA GLU A 629 -34.62 8.12 4.36
C GLU A 629 -34.05 8.15 2.93
N VAL A 630 -33.04 9.00 2.69
CA VAL A 630 -32.35 9.08 1.38
C VAL A 630 -31.75 7.73 1.03
N ARG A 631 -31.01 7.11 1.97
CA ARG A 631 -30.38 5.82 1.76
C ARG A 631 -31.41 4.73 1.44
N GLU A 632 -32.44 4.61 2.26
CA GLU A 632 -33.47 3.59 2.06
C GLU A 632 -34.17 3.74 0.70
N GLU A 633 -34.45 4.97 0.27
CA GLU A 633 -35.12 5.20 -0.99
C GLU A 633 -34.23 4.91 -2.21
N LEU A 634 -32.96 5.33 -2.17
CA LEU A 634 -32.00 5.02 -3.23
C LEU A 634 -31.71 3.51 -3.32
N GLU A 635 -31.68 2.80 -2.19
CA GLU A 635 -31.59 1.33 -2.18
C GLU A 635 -32.82 0.66 -2.82
N LEU A 636 -34.02 1.18 -2.53
CA LEU A 636 -35.25 0.70 -3.16
C LEU A 636 -35.23 0.90 -4.68
N MET A 637 -34.68 2.02 -5.17
CA MET A 637 -34.54 2.27 -6.61
C MET A 637 -33.66 1.25 -7.31
N ASN A 638 -32.62 0.74 -6.63
CA ASN A 638 -31.67 -0.23 -7.17
C ASN A 638 -32.26 -1.65 -7.26
N LEU A 639 -33.35 -1.93 -6.55
CA LEU A 639 -34.00 -3.24 -6.57
C LEU A 639 -34.40 -3.63 -8.00
N CYS A 640 -34.16 -4.89 -8.34
CA CYS A 640 -34.47 -5.51 -9.63
C CYS A 640 -33.78 -4.92 -10.87
N ARG A 641 -33.05 -3.79 -10.76
CA ARG A 641 -32.32 -3.14 -11.87
C ARG A 641 -31.25 -4.05 -12.48
N LEU A 642 -30.63 -4.91 -11.67
CA LEU A 642 -29.70 -5.92 -12.16
C LEU A 642 -30.39 -7.01 -12.99
N ARG A 643 -31.63 -7.40 -12.66
CA ARG A 643 -32.38 -8.38 -13.46
C ARG A 643 -32.75 -7.80 -14.82
N ILE A 644 -33.17 -6.54 -14.84
CA ILE A 644 -33.40 -5.78 -16.08
C ILE A 644 -32.13 -5.86 -16.94
N ALA A 645 -30.97 -5.45 -16.39
CA ALA A 645 -29.71 -5.48 -17.13
C ALA A 645 -29.30 -6.89 -17.59
N SER A 646 -29.21 -7.86 -16.69
CA SER A 646 -28.62 -9.19 -16.97
C SER A 646 -29.55 -10.12 -17.74
N LYS A 647 -30.86 -10.03 -17.55
CA LYS A 647 -31.84 -10.98 -18.11
C LYS A 647 -32.78 -10.39 -19.14
N GLY A 648 -32.82 -9.05 -19.31
CA GLY A 648 -33.72 -8.42 -20.28
C GLY A 648 -35.21 -8.62 -19.95
N VAL A 649 -35.54 -8.78 -18.67
CA VAL A 649 -36.91 -9.00 -18.20
C VAL A 649 -37.25 -8.13 -16.99
N SER A 650 -38.52 -7.76 -16.90
CA SER A 650 -39.11 -6.93 -15.84
C SER A 650 -40.44 -7.52 -15.37
N ARG A 651 -40.97 -7.05 -14.23
CA ARG A 651 -42.37 -7.31 -13.83
C ARG A 651 -43.30 -6.22 -14.36
N PRO A 652 -44.57 -6.55 -14.71
CA PRO A 652 -45.53 -5.59 -15.29
C PRO A 652 -45.75 -4.29 -14.49
N ASN A 653 -45.61 -4.32 -13.16
CA ASN A 653 -45.81 -3.17 -12.26
C ASN A 653 -44.51 -2.66 -11.61
N GLU A 654 -43.34 -3.08 -12.09
CA GLU A 654 -42.06 -2.80 -11.41
C GLU A 654 -41.69 -1.31 -11.43
N LYS A 655 -42.18 -0.55 -12.41
CA LYS A 655 -41.94 0.91 -12.53
C LYS A 655 -42.79 1.75 -11.57
N THR A 656 -43.85 1.19 -11.00
CA THR A 656 -44.77 1.87 -10.07
C THR A 656 -44.75 1.27 -8.67
N ALA A 657 -43.82 0.35 -8.40
CA ALA A 657 -43.68 -0.31 -7.12
C ALA A 657 -43.23 0.70 -6.04
N THR A 658 -44.01 0.80 -4.96
CA THR A 658 -43.68 1.58 -3.77
C THR A 658 -42.96 0.72 -2.73
N ARG A 659 -42.40 1.35 -1.70
CA ARG A 659 -41.85 0.64 -0.53
C ARG A 659 -42.87 -0.33 0.07
N GLU A 660 -44.11 0.11 0.28
CA GLU A 660 -45.15 -0.77 0.84
C GLU A 660 -45.50 -1.92 -0.11
N SER A 661 -45.62 -1.69 -1.42
CA SER A 661 -45.92 -2.79 -2.35
C SER A 661 -44.77 -3.79 -2.46
N THR A 662 -43.52 -3.33 -2.40
CA THR A 662 -42.31 -4.17 -2.47
C THR A 662 -42.13 -5.00 -1.20
N ILE A 663 -42.29 -4.39 -0.01
CA ILE A 663 -42.23 -5.10 1.28
C ILE A 663 -43.39 -6.09 1.40
N LYS A 664 -44.58 -5.72 0.95
CA LYS A 664 -45.76 -6.58 0.95
C LYS A 664 -45.58 -7.79 0.02
N GLU A 665 -44.99 -7.60 -1.17
CA GLU A 665 -44.62 -8.72 -2.06
C GLU A 665 -43.52 -9.62 -1.45
N MET A 666 -42.52 -9.05 -0.78
CA MET A 666 -41.43 -9.79 -0.13
C MET A 666 -41.88 -10.57 1.12
N SER A 667 -42.97 -10.14 1.78
CA SER A 667 -43.54 -10.75 3.00
C SER A 667 -44.73 -11.69 2.74
N GLU A 668 -45.59 -11.40 1.75
CA GLU A 668 -46.76 -12.23 1.38
C GLU A 668 -46.43 -13.38 0.41
N SER A 669 -45.16 -13.55 0.03
CA SER A 669 -44.72 -14.66 -0.84
C SER A 669 -44.87 -16.05 -0.19
N GLY A 670 -45.29 -16.10 1.09
CA GLY A 670 -45.42 -17.31 1.89
C GLY A 670 -46.79 -17.99 1.94
N LYS A 671 -47.88 -17.45 1.37
CA LYS A 671 -49.19 -18.15 1.27
C LYS A 671 -50.14 -17.40 0.31
N ASN A 672 -50.45 -18.00 -0.85
CA ASN A 672 -51.60 -17.65 -1.71
C ASN A 672 -51.71 -16.23 -2.31
N SER A 673 -50.62 -15.53 -2.64
CA SER A 673 -50.68 -14.39 -3.58
C SER A 673 -50.55 -14.89 -5.03
N GLY A 674 -51.58 -14.65 -5.84
CA GLY A 674 -51.84 -15.33 -7.12
C GLY A 674 -50.73 -15.26 -8.17
N GLU A 675 -50.65 -16.33 -8.98
CA GLU A 675 -49.70 -16.54 -10.09
C GLU A 675 -49.56 -15.36 -11.07
N LYS A 676 -50.54 -14.45 -11.14
CA LYS A 676 -50.56 -13.32 -12.09
C LYS A 676 -49.53 -12.22 -11.83
N ASN A 677 -49.06 -12.00 -10.59
CA ASN A 677 -48.04 -10.96 -10.30
C ASN A 677 -46.59 -11.45 -10.40
N ARG A 678 -46.36 -12.74 -10.71
CA ARG A 678 -45.01 -13.33 -10.85
C ARG A 678 -44.54 -13.48 -12.29
N GLN A 679 -45.38 -13.17 -13.27
CA GLN A 679 -45.05 -13.34 -14.68
C GLN A 679 -44.04 -12.28 -15.11
N LEU A 680 -42.80 -12.72 -15.38
CA LEU A 680 -41.77 -11.88 -15.98
C LEU A 680 -42.14 -11.62 -17.44
N VAL A 681 -41.97 -10.37 -17.88
CA VAL A 681 -42.16 -9.95 -19.26
C VAL A 681 -40.82 -9.54 -19.86
N GLU A 682 -40.58 -9.93 -21.10
CA GLU A 682 -39.45 -9.43 -21.88
C GLU A 682 -39.63 -7.93 -22.13
N ILE A 683 -38.53 -7.20 -22.07
CA ILE A 683 -38.48 -5.77 -22.34
C ILE A 683 -37.63 -5.48 -23.58
N SER A 684 -37.85 -4.33 -24.20
CA SER A 684 -37.04 -3.89 -25.34
C SER A 684 -35.57 -3.67 -24.95
N LYS A 685 -34.63 -3.80 -25.90
CA LYS A 685 -33.21 -3.53 -25.66
C LYS A 685 -32.97 -2.07 -25.24
N GLU A 686 -33.80 -1.14 -25.72
CA GLU A 686 -33.76 0.28 -25.37
C GLU A 686 -34.16 0.50 -23.91
N GLU A 687 -35.25 -0.13 -23.48
CA GLU A 687 -35.71 -0.11 -22.10
C GLU A 687 -34.69 -0.78 -21.17
N GLN A 688 -34.13 -1.91 -21.58
CA GLN A 688 -33.07 -2.60 -20.86
C GLN A 688 -31.85 -1.71 -20.62
N TRP A 689 -31.42 -0.95 -21.63
CA TRP A 689 -30.31 0.00 -21.51
C TRP A 689 -30.63 1.18 -20.60
N ALA A 690 -31.83 1.76 -20.75
CA ALA A 690 -32.24 2.93 -19.99
C ALA A 690 -32.44 2.64 -18.49
N ASP A 691 -33.02 1.48 -18.17
CA ASP A 691 -33.46 1.12 -16.83
C ASP A 691 -32.54 0.12 -16.11
N GLY A 692 -31.57 -0.47 -16.82
CA GLY A 692 -30.70 -1.51 -16.29
C GLY A 692 -29.51 -0.97 -15.48
N MET A 693 -29.18 -1.66 -14.39
CA MET A 693 -27.94 -1.47 -13.64
C MET A 693 -26.96 -2.59 -13.99
N TYR A 694 -25.96 -2.27 -14.82
CA TYR A 694 -24.98 -3.20 -15.35
C TYR A 694 -23.78 -3.30 -14.39
N MET A 695 -23.89 -4.12 -13.35
CA MET A 695 -22.82 -4.31 -12.37
C MET A 695 -21.56 -4.88 -13.04
N ILE A 696 -20.47 -4.10 -13.03
CA ILE A 696 -19.21 -4.46 -13.67
C ILE A 696 -18.05 -3.72 -12.99
N GLY A 697 -16.87 -4.34 -12.96
CA GLY A 697 -15.66 -3.78 -12.36
C GLY A 697 -14.91 -2.87 -13.32
N GLN A 698 -13.95 -2.10 -12.78
CA GLN A 698 -13.16 -1.15 -13.57
C GLN A 698 -12.40 -1.80 -14.73
N VAL A 699 -12.09 -3.08 -14.63
CA VAL A 699 -11.38 -3.86 -15.66
C VAL A 699 -12.14 -3.96 -16.99
N ALA A 700 -13.44 -3.61 -17.03
CA ALA A 700 -14.23 -3.58 -18.25
C ALA A 700 -13.60 -2.73 -19.36
N SER A 701 -12.94 -1.62 -19.00
CA SER A 701 -12.25 -0.71 -19.93
C SER A 701 -11.10 -1.35 -20.71
N MET A 702 -10.65 -2.53 -20.29
CA MET A 702 -9.54 -3.28 -20.88
C MET A 702 -9.99 -4.48 -21.71
N HIS A 703 -11.30 -4.69 -21.87
CA HIS A 703 -11.87 -5.75 -22.69
C HIS A 703 -12.68 -5.17 -23.85
N ASP A 704 -12.18 -5.37 -25.08
CA ASP A 704 -12.81 -4.89 -26.32
C ASP A 704 -13.38 -6.01 -27.19
N LYS A 705 -13.24 -7.28 -26.75
CA LYS A 705 -13.67 -8.46 -27.50
C LYS A 705 -14.21 -9.55 -26.61
N VAL A 706 -15.04 -10.41 -27.21
CA VAL A 706 -15.50 -11.66 -26.60
C VAL A 706 -14.38 -12.69 -26.64
N LEU A 707 -14.26 -13.48 -25.57
CA LEU A 707 -13.34 -14.60 -25.44
C LEU A 707 -14.08 -15.85 -24.94
N THR A 708 -13.43 -16.98 -24.90
CA THR A 708 -13.94 -18.20 -24.23
C THR A 708 -13.51 -18.24 -22.77
N ILE A 709 -14.21 -19.00 -21.94
CA ILE A 709 -13.78 -19.26 -20.55
C ILE A 709 -12.38 -19.88 -20.54
N LYS A 710 -12.09 -20.77 -21.50
CA LYS A 710 -10.77 -21.40 -21.61
C LYS A 710 -9.66 -20.38 -21.87
N GLU A 711 -9.85 -19.48 -22.83
CA GLU A 711 -8.89 -18.40 -23.11
C GLU A 711 -8.70 -17.49 -21.89
N LEU A 712 -9.78 -17.20 -21.15
CA LEU A 712 -9.72 -16.42 -19.91
C LEU A 712 -8.83 -17.12 -18.87
N HIS A 713 -9.07 -18.41 -18.62
CA HIS A 713 -8.31 -19.17 -17.62
C HIS A 713 -6.85 -19.34 -18.01
N GLN A 714 -6.56 -19.64 -19.27
CA GLN A 714 -5.19 -19.74 -19.77
C GLN A 714 -4.46 -18.39 -19.65
N SER A 715 -5.11 -17.28 -20.02
CA SER A 715 -4.54 -15.95 -19.86
C SER A 715 -4.22 -15.63 -18.39
N VAL A 716 -5.18 -15.82 -17.48
CA VAL A 716 -5.00 -15.53 -16.04
C VAL A 716 -3.96 -16.46 -15.39
N SER A 717 -3.94 -17.74 -15.75
CA SER A 717 -3.06 -18.72 -15.12
C SER A 717 -1.70 -18.80 -15.80
N GLU A 718 -1.64 -19.32 -17.03
CA GLU A 718 -0.40 -19.52 -17.77
C GLU A 718 0.23 -18.17 -18.15
N GLY A 719 -0.58 -17.19 -18.55
CA GLY A 719 -0.08 -15.84 -18.85
C GLY A 719 0.56 -15.15 -17.65
N SER A 720 0.12 -15.44 -16.41
CA SER A 720 0.79 -14.91 -15.21
C SER A 720 2.20 -15.48 -15.02
N VAL A 721 2.39 -16.75 -15.36
CA VAL A 721 3.69 -17.40 -15.34
C VAL A 721 4.58 -16.77 -16.40
N GLU A 722 4.08 -16.57 -17.63
CA GLU A 722 4.85 -15.95 -18.70
C GLU A 722 5.32 -14.53 -18.36
N VAL A 723 4.48 -13.72 -17.69
CA VAL A 723 4.86 -12.36 -17.25
C VAL A 723 5.99 -12.42 -16.23
N LEU A 724 5.90 -13.29 -15.23
CA LEU A 724 6.92 -13.42 -14.19
C LEU A 724 8.24 -14.00 -14.72
N GLU A 725 8.20 -14.94 -15.66
CA GLU A 725 9.39 -15.55 -16.25
C GLU A 725 10.20 -14.57 -17.12
N LYS A 726 9.55 -13.52 -17.66
CA LYS A 726 10.19 -12.45 -18.43
C LYS A 726 10.96 -11.46 -17.56
N LEU A 727 10.79 -11.50 -16.23
CA LEU A 727 11.48 -10.56 -15.34
C LEU A 727 13.00 -10.82 -15.33
N PRO A 728 13.83 -9.76 -15.34
CA PRO A 728 15.29 -9.89 -15.42
C PRO A 728 15.89 -10.82 -14.36
N GLU A 729 15.39 -10.75 -13.13
CA GLU A 729 15.90 -11.51 -12.00
C GLU A 729 15.65 -13.02 -12.14
N PHE A 730 14.50 -13.40 -12.72
CA PHE A 730 14.20 -14.80 -13.00
C PHE A 730 15.11 -15.36 -14.10
N ALA A 731 15.37 -14.58 -15.15
CA ALA A 731 16.32 -14.93 -16.22
C ALA A 731 17.77 -15.08 -15.70
N HIS A 732 18.14 -14.34 -14.64
CA HIS A 732 19.43 -14.48 -13.97
C HIS A 732 19.49 -15.67 -13.00
N LEU A 733 18.41 -15.98 -12.27
CA LEU A 733 18.33 -17.13 -11.36
C LEU A 733 18.38 -18.47 -12.10
N THR A 734 17.67 -18.60 -13.23
CA THR A 734 17.69 -19.80 -14.08
C THR A 734 19.06 -20.03 -14.74
N LYS A 735 19.74 -18.97 -15.19
CA LYS A 735 21.15 -19.05 -15.64
C LYS A 735 22.09 -19.42 -14.50
N ASN A 736 21.90 -18.87 -13.30
CA ASN A 736 22.74 -19.18 -12.16
C ASN A 736 22.51 -20.59 -11.61
N GLN A 737 21.32 -21.19 -11.72
CA GLN A 737 21.09 -22.60 -11.36
C GLN A 737 21.79 -23.59 -12.32
N GLN A 738 21.94 -23.24 -13.61
CA GLN A 738 22.79 -24.02 -14.52
C GLN A 738 24.28 -23.78 -14.28
N ILE A 739 24.66 -22.58 -13.84
CA ILE A 739 26.05 -22.24 -13.53
C ILE A 739 26.47 -22.77 -12.15
N THR A 740 25.61 -22.91 -11.14
CA THR A 740 25.98 -23.41 -9.80
C THR A 740 26.37 -24.88 -9.78
N ALA A 741 25.93 -25.69 -10.76
CA ALA A 741 26.44 -27.04 -10.98
C ALA A 741 27.88 -27.07 -11.52
N ALA A 742 28.35 -25.97 -12.13
CA ALA A 742 29.70 -25.84 -12.71
C ALA A 742 30.62 -24.86 -11.94
N ALA A 743 30.07 -23.91 -11.18
CA ALA A 743 30.77 -22.82 -10.51
C ALA A 743 31.06 -23.08 -9.02
N ALA A 744 30.72 -24.27 -8.51
CA ALA A 744 31.29 -24.78 -7.26
C ALA A 744 32.83 -24.91 -7.33
N ASN A 745 33.44 -24.80 -8.52
CA ASN A 745 34.89 -24.89 -8.74
C ASN A 745 35.57 -23.58 -9.20
N ALA A 746 34.88 -22.43 -9.26
CA ALA A 746 35.45 -21.22 -9.88
C ALA A 746 35.31 -19.93 -9.06
N SER A 747 35.21 -20.01 -7.73
CA SER A 747 35.23 -18.85 -6.84
C SER A 747 36.66 -18.36 -6.54
N GLN A 748 37.40 -17.93 -7.57
CA GLN A 748 38.58 -17.09 -7.36
C GLN A 748 38.73 -16.02 -8.45
N ARG A 749 38.70 -14.76 -7.98
CA ARG A 749 39.20 -13.51 -8.59
C ARG A 749 38.31 -12.77 -9.59
N SER A 750 37.51 -11.86 -9.05
CA SER A 750 37.37 -10.50 -9.58
C SER A 750 37.63 -9.48 -8.46
N LYS A 751 38.68 -8.66 -8.62
CA LYS A 751 39.03 -7.58 -7.68
C LYS A 751 37.96 -6.48 -7.71
N PRO A 752 37.53 -5.91 -6.57
CA PRO A 752 36.70 -4.70 -6.56
C PRO A 752 37.52 -3.48 -6.98
N ARG A 753 36.86 -2.57 -7.74
CA ARG A 753 37.38 -1.24 -8.09
C ARG A 753 37.68 -0.46 -6.81
N ARG A 754 38.83 0.23 -6.79
CA ARG A 754 39.30 1.05 -5.67
C ARG A 754 38.83 2.50 -5.84
N ASP A 755 37.61 2.79 -5.42
CA ASP A 755 37.12 4.16 -5.14
C ASP A 755 36.53 4.21 -3.70
N GLY A 756 37.21 3.56 -2.75
CA GLY A 756 36.56 2.83 -1.66
C GLY A 756 36.61 3.42 -0.23
N TRP A 757 36.50 4.74 -0.04
CA TRP A 757 36.32 5.31 1.31
C TRP A 757 35.07 6.20 1.45
N ASP A 758 34.51 6.70 0.35
CA ASP A 758 33.35 7.60 0.36
C ASP A 758 31.99 6.88 0.57
N ASN A 759 31.99 5.56 0.78
CA ASN A 759 30.79 4.73 0.91
C ASN A 759 30.57 4.17 2.33
N ILE A 760 31.22 4.75 3.35
CA ILE A 760 31.06 4.32 4.75
C ILE A 760 30.19 5.34 5.49
N ALA A 761 29.00 4.92 5.92
CA ALA A 761 28.12 5.73 6.77
C ALA A 761 28.19 5.24 8.22
N ILE A 762 28.46 6.15 9.16
CA ILE A 762 28.29 5.90 10.61
C ILE A 762 26.83 6.22 10.94
N VAL A 763 26.01 5.17 11.07
CA VAL A 763 24.55 5.32 11.25
C VAL A 763 24.11 5.31 12.72
N GLY A 764 24.99 4.97 13.64
CA GLY A 764 24.79 5.17 15.07
C GLY A 764 26.10 5.07 15.84
N MET A 765 26.12 5.70 17.00
CA MET A 765 27.32 5.84 17.83
C MET A 765 26.98 5.85 19.32
N SER A 766 27.90 5.36 20.14
CA SER A 766 27.84 5.51 21.59
C SER A 766 29.25 5.57 22.15
N CYS A 767 29.43 6.27 23.26
CA CYS A 767 30.71 6.35 23.96
C CYS A 767 30.50 6.54 25.46
N MET A 768 31.55 6.22 26.23
CA MET A 768 31.65 6.51 27.65
C MET A 768 33.05 7.07 27.91
N PHE A 769 33.12 8.31 28.40
CA PHE A 769 34.36 9.02 28.69
C PHE A 769 34.30 9.70 30.08
N PRO A 770 35.45 10.08 30.65
CA PRO A 770 35.46 10.89 31.86
C PRO A 770 34.61 12.16 31.70
N LYS A 771 33.71 12.41 32.65
CA LYS A 771 32.70 13.50 32.63
C LYS A 771 31.72 13.48 31.44
N ALA A 772 31.61 12.38 30.68
CA ALA A 772 30.64 12.22 29.61
C ALA A 772 30.12 10.78 29.51
N SER A 773 28.86 10.57 29.86
CA SER A 773 28.21 9.26 29.88
C SER A 773 27.64 8.84 28.53
N ASP A 774 27.55 9.78 27.58
CA ASP A 774 27.08 9.57 26.21
C ASP A 774 27.75 10.53 25.20
N VAL A 775 27.38 10.37 23.92
CA VAL A 775 27.93 11.15 22.79
C VAL A 775 27.53 12.62 22.84
N HIS A 776 26.34 12.94 23.36
CA HIS A 776 25.86 14.32 23.44
C HIS A 776 26.63 15.10 24.51
N GLU A 777 26.81 14.51 25.69
CA GLU A 777 27.64 15.07 26.76
C GLU A 777 29.10 15.20 26.32
N TYR A 778 29.63 14.20 25.62
CA TYR A 778 30.99 14.26 25.08
C TYR A 778 31.15 15.42 24.08
N TRP A 779 30.21 15.56 23.15
CA TRP A 779 30.21 16.68 22.20
C TRP A 779 30.08 18.03 22.90
N HIS A 780 29.22 18.13 23.92
CA HIS A 780 29.08 19.31 24.74
C HIS A 780 30.39 19.66 25.46
N ASN A 781 31.09 18.67 26.02
CA ASN A 781 32.37 18.86 26.69
C ASN A 781 33.45 19.39 25.73
N ILE A 782 33.50 18.87 24.49
CA ILE A 782 34.41 19.37 23.45
C ILE A 782 34.13 20.84 23.14
N LEU A 783 32.87 21.18 22.86
CA LEU A 783 32.49 22.56 22.52
C LEU A 783 32.77 23.55 23.65
N ASN A 784 32.61 23.11 24.91
CA ASN A 784 32.84 23.92 26.09
C ASN A 784 34.26 23.82 26.65
N LYS A 785 35.17 23.08 25.97
CA LYS A 785 36.57 22.91 26.38
C LYS A 785 36.72 22.38 27.82
N VAL A 786 35.86 21.44 28.20
CA VAL A 786 35.86 20.85 29.55
C VAL A 786 37.09 19.97 29.72
N ASP A 787 37.90 20.24 30.75
CA ASP A 787 38.99 19.36 31.17
C ASP A 787 38.44 18.24 32.07
N ALA A 788 38.63 17.00 31.63
CA ALA A 788 38.16 15.80 32.31
C ALA A 788 39.28 15.06 33.08
N ILE A 789 40.46 15.66 33.17
CA ILE A 789 41.57 15.15 33.98
C ILE A 789 41.46 15.68 35.41
N GLU A 790 41.56 14.79 36.38
CA GLU A 790 41.49 15.09 37.80
C GLU A 790 42.56 14.32 38.58
N GLU A 791 42.80 14.70 39.84
CA GLU A 791 43.68 13.89 40.69
C GLU A 791 43.03 12.52 40.90
N VAL A 792 43.85 11.47 40.93
CA VAL A 792 43.39 10.10 41.16
C VAL A 792 42.50 10.06 42.41
N PRO A 793 41.22 9.66 42.28
CA PRO A 793 40.31 9.53 43.42
C PRO A 793 40.82 8.51 44.43
N ILE A 794 40.63 8.79 45.72
CA ILE A 794 41.12 7.93 46.80
C ILE A 794 40.47 6.54 46.78
N GLU A 795 39.27 6.44 46.22
CA GLU A 795 38.51 5.21 46.02
C GLU A 795 39.15 4.28 44.98
N GLN A 796 39.98 4.83 44.08
CA GLN A 796 40.76 4.03 43.13
C GLN A 796 42.01 3.48 43.81
N TRP A 797 42.85 4.39 44.34
CA TRP A 797 44.00 4.09 45.17
C TRP A 797 44.62 5.37 45.76
N ASP A 798 45.30 5.25 46.91
CA ASP A 798 46.00 6.38 47.52
C ASP A 798 47.35 6.63 46.86
N TRP A 799 47.34 7.47 45.83
CA TRP A 799 48.53 7.84 45.06
C TRP A 799 49.62 8.51 45.92
N LYS A 800 49.29 9.10 47.07
CA LYS A 800 50.26 9.79 47.94
C LYS A 800 51.34 8.86 48.45
N ASN A 801 51.06 7.56 48.58
CA ASN A 801 52.03 6.56 49.01
C ASN A 801 53.07 6.24 47.92
N TYR A 802 52.75 6.53 46.66
CA TYR A 802 53.51 6.09 45.50
C TYR A 802 54.02 7.23 44.63
N TYR A 803 53.63 8.48 44.89
CA TYR A 803 54.05 9.62 44.10
C TYR A 803 55.38 10.23 44.55
N ASP A 804 56.19 10.60 43.56
CA ASP A 804 57.37 11.44 43.72
C ASP A 804 57.49 12.38 42.50
N GLN A 805 58.03 13.57 42.71
CA GLN A 805 58.27 14.52 41.61
C GLN A 805 59.50 14.13 40.78
N ASP A 806 60.44 13.36 41.34
CA ASP A 806 61.62 12.87 40.64
C ASP A 806 61.27 11.63 39.78
N PRO A 807 61.40 11.69 38.43
CA PRO A 807 61.15 10.55 37.56
C PRO A 807 62.11 9.37 37.74
N LEU A 808 63.22 9.58 38.43
CA LEU A 808 64.20 8.55 38.74
C LEU A 808 64.00 7.95 40.14
N ALA A 809 63.03 8.47 40.92
CA ALA A 809 62.70 7.93 42.22
C ALA A 809 62.26 6.47 42.09
N ARG A 810 62.99 5.60 42.78
CA ARG A 810 62.77 4.16 42.70
C ARG A 810 61.38 3.79 43.22
N ASP A 811 60.67 2.96 42.46
CA ASP A 811 59.35 2.42 42.80
C ASP A 811 58.27 3.51 43.04
N LYS A 812 58.42 4.68 42.40
CA LYS A 812 57.47 5.81 42.47
C LYS A 812 56.85 6.13 41.10
N ILE A 813 55.66 6.70 41.13
CA ILE A 813 54.93 7.25 39.97
C ILE A 813 55.11 8.76 39.89
N ILE A 814 55.20 9.27 38.66
CA ILE A 814 55.43 10.70 38.38
C ILE A 814 54.14 11.49 38.12
N SER A 815 52.99 10.81 38.02
CA SER A 815 51.71 11.45 37.72
C SER A 815 50.64 11.01 38.71
N LYS A 816 49.99 12.00 39.31
CA LYS A 816 48.80 11.85 40.16
C LYS A 816 47.50 12.21 39.44
N TRP A 817 47.57 12.44 38.13
CA TRP A 817 46.46 12.90 37.30
C TRP A 817 45.95 11.79 36.38
N GLY A 818 44.63 11.67 36.24
CA GLY A 818 43.98 10.69 35.37
C GLY A 818 42.56 11.09 35.01
N GLY A 819 41.99 10.41 34.02
CA GLY A 819 40.57 10.54 33.68
C GLY A 819 39.81 9.29 34.14
N PHE A 820 38.71 9.48 34.87
CA PHE A 820 37.96 8.39 35.49
C PHE A 820 36.52 8.37 35.00
N LEU A 821 36.02 7.18 34.69
CA LEU A 821 34.60 6.98 34.41
C LEU A 821 33.81 7.09 35.72
N GLN A 822 32.63 7.70 35.64
CA GLN A 822 31.68 7.68 36.75
C GLN A 822 31.08 6.28 36.92
N ALA A 823 30.41 6.04 38.05
CA ALA A 823 29.73 4.77 38.30
C ALA A 823 28.67 4.50 37.22
N ILE A 824 28.77 3.34 36.57
CA ILE A 824 27.83 2.91 35.53
C ILE A 824 26.96 1.78 36.09
N THR A 825 25.65 1.97 36.03
CA THR A 825 24.69 0.92 36.39
C THR A 825 24.60 -0.09 35.25
N PHE A 826 24.85 -1.37 35.53
CA PHE A 826 24.74 -2.45 34.56
C PHE A 826 23.65 -3.45 34.99
N ASP A 827 22.71 -3.73 34.09
CA ASP A 827 21.65 -4.73 34.32
C ASP A 827 22.04 -6.05 33.63
N PRO A 828 22.48 -7.08 34.39
CA PRO A 828 22.93 -8.35 33.83
C PRO A 828 21.80 -9.19 33.23
N THR A 829 20.55 -8.95 33.66
CA THR A 829 19.41 -9.77 33.25
C THR A 829 19.04 -9.53 31.78
N LYS A 830 19.24 -8.31 31.28
CA LYS A 830 19.05 -7.93 29.87
C LYS A 830 19.90 -8.76 28.90
N TYR A 831 21.08 -9.20 29.37
CA TYR A 831 22.04 -9.95 28.56
C TYR A 831 22.03 -11.46 28.86
N GLY A 832 21.09 -11.93 29.69
CA GLY A 832 21.02 -13.33 30.10
C GLY A 832 22.20 -13.78 30.96
N ILE A 833 22.90 -12.85 31.64
CA ILE A 833 24.05 -13.14 32.49
C ILE A 833 23.57 -13.48 33.91
N PRO A 834 23.82 -14.69 34.43
CA PRO A 834 23.47 -15.03 35.81
C PRO A 834 24.26 -14.18 36.82
N PRO A 835 23.65 -13.70 37.92
CA PRO A 835 24.35 -12.89 38.92
C PRO A 835 25.61 -13.55 39.49
N SER A 836 25.62 -14.88 39.60
CA SER A 836 26.76 -15.67 40.07
C SER A 836 27.99 -15.60 39.17
N SER A 837 27.82 -15.24 37.89
CA SER A 837 28.92 -15.17 36.91
C SER A 837 29.57 -13.79 36.85
N LEU A 838 28.91 -12.74 37.36
CA LEU A 838 29.36 -11.34 37.22
C LEU A 838 30.73 -11.08 37.83
N THR A 839 31.04 -11.69 38.97
CA THR A 839 32.34 -11.51 39.65
C THR A 839 33.51 -12.08 38.86
N SER A 840 33.25 -12.92 37.86
CA SER A 840 34.26 -13.54 37.00
C SER A 840 34.37 -12.89 35.62
N ILE A 841 33.48 -11.94 35.29
CA ILE A 841 33.49 -11.22 34.02
C ILE A 841 34.27 -9.91 34.18
N ASP A 842 35.14 -9.61 33.22
CA ASP A 842 35.89 -8.37 33.24
C ASP A 842 34.94 -7.17 32.98
N PRO A 843 34.93 -6.12 33.83
CA PRO A 843 34.07 -4.95 33.63
C PRO A 843 34.18 -4.31 32.25
N MET A 844 35.34 -4.39 31.59
CA MET A 844 35.52 -3.89 30.22
C MET A 844 34.60 -4.59 29.22
N GLN A 845 34.34 -5.89 29.39
CA GLN A 845 33.44 -6.66 28.53
C GLN A 845 31.98 -6.27 28.76
N LEU A 846 31.60 -6.00 30.02
CA LEU A 846 30.25 -5.54 30.36
C LEU A 846 29.99 -4.13 29.79
N MET A 847 30.97 -3.23 29.90
CA MET A 847 30.88 -1.89 29.31
C MET A 847 30.79 -1.95 27.77
N LEU A 848 31.56 -2.84 27.12
CA LEU A 848 31.48 -3.03 25.67
C LEU A 848 30.08 -3.46 25.24
N LEU A 849 29.43 -4.38 25.96
CA LEU A 849 28.05 -4.80 25.67
C LEU A 849 27.08 -3.63 25.75
N GLU A 850 27.17 -2.84 26.82
CA GLU A 850 26.30 -1.69 27.05
C GLU A 850 26.48 -0.60 25.98
N VAL A 851 27.72 -0.24 25.65
CA VAL A 851 28.01 0.76 24.60
C VAL A 851 27.57 0.27 23.22
N THR A 852 27.78 -1.01 22.91
CA THR A 852 27.34 -1.60 21.64
C THR A 852 25.82 -1.57 21.52
N GLN A 853 25.11 -1.93 22.59
CA GLN A 853 23.65 -1.89 22.62
C GLN A 853 23.13 -0.47 22.38
N ARG A 854 23.68 0.52 23.07
CA ARG A 854 23.32 1.94 22.87
C ARG A 854 23.63 2.44 21.46
N ALA A 855 24.75 2.02 20.87
CA ALA A 855 25.09 2.39 19.49
C ALA A 855 24.13 1.76 18.46
N LEU A 856 23.68 0.52 18.70
CA LEU A 856 22.65 -0.12 17.89
C LEU A 856 21.29 0.55 18.08
N GLU A 857 20.96 0.97 19.29
CA GLU A 857 19.73 1.73 19.59
C GLU A 857 19.71 3.08 18.86
N ASP A 858 20.81 3.82 18.93
CA ASP A 858 21.01 5.08 18.20
C ASP A 858 20.88 4.88 16.67
N ALA A 859 21.41 3.76 16.16
CA ALA A 859 21.27 3.36 14.76
C ALA A 859 19.86 2.88 14.37
N GLY A 860 18.93 2.76 15.31
CA GLY A 860 17.57 2.26 15.08
C GLY A 860 17.46 0.73 14.92
N TYR A 861 18.49 -0.01 15.35
CA TYR A 861 18.55 -1.47 15.28
C TYR A 861 18.11 -2.19 16.57
N SER A 862 17.52 -1.50 17.53
CA SER A 862 16.98 -2.14 18.75
C SER A 862 15.91 -3.17 18.43
N ASN A 863 15.05 -2.88 17.45
CA ASN A 863 13.92 -3.73 17.04
C ASN A 863 13.91 -4.06 15.53
N ARG A 864 14.77 -3.41 14.72
CA ARG A 864 14.83 -3.61 13.27
C ARG A 864 15.67 -4.85 12.93
N SER A 865 15.12 -5.75 12.11
CA SER A 865 15.88 -6.90 11.58
C SER A 865 16.91 -6.44 10.54
N PHE A 866 18.11 -7.03 10.55
CA PHE A 866 19.13 -6.82 9.53
C PHE A 866 19.71 -8.15 9.04
N GLY A 867 20.26 -8.13 7.82
CA GLY A 867 20.79 -9.32 7.18
C GLY A 867 22.09 -9.79 7.85
N ARG A 868 21.99 -10.69 8.84
CA ARG A 868 23.15 -11.22 9.60
C ARG A 868 24.29 -11.77 8.71
N LYS A 869 23.95 -12.33 7.53
CA LYS A 869 24.93 -12.84 6.56
C LYS A 869 25.85 -11.76 5.95
N LYS A 870 25.42 -10.49 6.00
CA LYS A 870 26.16 -9.33 5.49
C LYS A 870 26.76 -8.47 6.62
N THR A 871 26.75 -8.95 7.86
CA THR A 871 27.22 -8.19 9.04
C THR A 871 28.53 -8.75 9.55
N SER A 872 29.50 -7.86 9.81
CA SER A 872 30.75 -8.18 10.50
C SER A 872 30.88 -7.38 11.78
N VAL A 873 31.43 -7.99 12.84
CA VAL A 873 31.77 -7.30 14.10
C VAL A 873 33.28 -7.23 14.19
N ILE A 874 33.80 -6.02 14.42
CA ILE A 874 35.23 -5.77 14.64
C ILE A 874 35.38 -5.25 16.06
N LEU A 875 36.15 -5.98 16.87
CA LEU A 875 36.47 -5.60 18.24
C LEU A 875 37.96 -5.31 18.36
N ALA A 876 38.28 -4.19 19.01
CA ALA A 876 39.65 -3.83 19.35
C ALA A 876 39.72 -3.55 20.86
N ASN A 877 40.78 -4.05 21.50
CA ASN A 877 41.08 -3.76 22.90
C ASN A 877 42.57 -3.41 23.02
N ALA A 878 42.89 -2.39 23.78
CA ALA A 878 44.25 -2.00 24.12
C ALA A 878 44.38 -1.98 25.65
N GLY A 879 45.20 -2.88 26.20
CA GLY A 879 45.41 -3.03 27.64
C GLY A 879 44.68 -4.22 28.27
N HIS A 880 44.81 -4.35 29.60
CA HIS A 880 44.18 -5.40 30.39
C HIS A 880 43.09 -4.79 31.27
N GLY A 881 41.93 -5.42 31.34
CA GLY A 881 40.93 -5.08 32.36
C GLY A 881 41.37 -5.54 33.76
N PRO A 882 40.70 -5.07 34.83
CA PRO A 882 41.16 -5.26 36.20
C PRO A 882 41.21 -6.73 36.63
N VAL A 883 40.26 -7.56 36.17
CA VAL A 883 40.27 -9.01 36.45
C VAL A 883 41.44 -9.68 35.75
N THR A 884 41.67 -9.32 34.49
CA THR A 884 42.78 -9.82 33.69
C THR A 884 44.13 -9.42 34.31
N ALA A 885 44.27 -8.18 34.78
CA ALA A 885 45.47 -7.69 35.44
C ALA A 885 45.77 -8.45 36.75
N LEU A 886 44.74 -8.74 37.56
CA LEU A 886 44.88 -9.55 38.77
C LEU A 886 45.31 -10.99 38.47
N MET A 887 44.73 -11.61 37.43
CA MET A 887 45.14 -12.96 37.00
C MET A 887 46.58 -12.98 36.48
N SER A 888 46.98 -11.98 35.69
CA SER A 888 48.35 -11.82 35.23
C SER A 888 49.33 -11.66 36.39
N LEU A 889 49.00 -10.80 37.37
CA LEU A 889 49.80 -10.63 38.58
C LEU A 889 49.93 -11.94 39.36
N ARG A 890 48.80 -12.63 39.60
CA ARG A 890 48.76 -13.91 40.32
C ARG A 890 49.62 -14.98 39.63
N SER A 891 49.58 -15.03 38.30
CA SER A 891 50.34 -16.00 37.51
C SER A 891 51.85 -15.68 37.51
N MET A 892 52.22 -14.39 37.54
CA MET A 892 53.62 -13.96 37.60
C MET A 892 54.20 -13.96 39.03
N LEU A 893 53.34 -13.98 40.06
CA LEU A 893 53.78 -13.83 41.45
C LEU A 893 54.73 -14.96 41.87
N GLY A 894 54.46 -16.20 41.46
CA GLY A 894 55.32 -17.35 41.75
C GLY A 894 56.71 -17.23 41.12
N TRP A 895 56.80 -16.66 39.91
CA TRP A 895 58.08 -16.41 39.25
C TRP A 895 58.85 -15.25 39.91
N LYS A 896 58.17 -14.16 40.27
CA LYS A 896 58.79 -13.02 40.98
C LYS A 896 59.26 -13.39 42.39
N LEU A 897 58.50 -14.21 43.11
CA LEU A 897 58.85 -14.67 44.45
C LEU A 897 59.98 -15.71 44.45
N ALA A 898 60.22 -16.41 43.34
CA ALA A 898 61.37 -17.32 43.20
C ALA A 898 62.71 -16.60 42.92
N HIS A 899 62.66 -15.30 42.61
CA HIS A 899 63.82 -14.44 42.34
C HIS A 899 64.06 -13.37 43.41
N LEU A 900 63.22 -13.33 44.44
CA LEU A 900 63.44 -12.64 45.72
C LEU A 900 63.98 -13.65 46.73
#